data_AF-A0A3N1J5S4-F1
#
_entry.id   AF-A0A3N1J5S4-F1
#
_cell.length_a   1.000
_cell.length_b   1.000
_cell.length_c   1.000
_cell.angle_alpha   90.00
_cell.angle_beta   90.00
_cell.angle_gamma   90.00
#
_symmetry.space_group_name_H-M   'P 1'
#
loop_
_entity.id
_entity.type
_entity.pdbx_description
1 polymer ?
#
loop_
_entity_poly.entity_id
_entity_poly.type
_entity_poly.pdbx_seq_one_letter_code
_entity_poly.pdbx_strand_id
1 'polypeptide(L)'
;MDIFSGNVFTLSYTTDLENVFPQSTFSTKINELAALPTLEVSSKVNEYEVYNNDHSTKLLAEQQIAPLAIVVNYIPTDSTHQFLDSAADTGQEFQIVLKYSETSEATTYAIVNGQISGASVSGGKDSAVQKTYTFQTTDLVARAGIIDALAPLYEGDYGVGSNGQFVPQYEPDEPTGNSFIKIPASQQSNPTGTDMMGVALVDEGTFSSIALTKSGSLSIFAKNQNTAWTRILTATQIANQYVPLTRTVNGKALSDNITLNSTDTGSLAISNNLSDLPNKATARNNLGVYSSGEVDQLNNQIQSDINDQSTEIDSIKTNLDEFQTSTNDSLSNVNSRLTTVESDYVPKTTTVNGQPLSGDVTITFDAYTKAESDSTFVKQTTTVNGQPLSGDVTIDTLTLTGDDLVLPGDITSPEFNGSLKDYIDNATPSIDAYTKAESDNKFVAQVTTINGHALSDNVTVTKGDVGLGNVTNDAQLKISSNLGDLESVSTAKSNLGIDRFTQSTTFVRLQSTTNTNGTQLVLADGGGFAIQTNAGVTVPISISSGGTGATTVSNAKVNLQVDNLEQTNGYTVVKGPGANASRIGFISDGQILFQNSLGNNIGLPITAGGTGAMSVADARANLGVTRFSSTAQTTTVTSPDGASILFVNNAGDWGCIVAPDGAAKPLRVDRGGTGSVTAAGARTNLSVYSKGEIDAVINHTVIPGTISPGQRVVLGNPYGASVPVIVEAEVYVYGMWFKTGWIYNSSSNQSFGVMASYIEGTGIVVQAGSFIGTSSGLTGDGSGQAGNISGLTQFRIQIWRVKQ
;
A
#
# COMPACT_ATOMS: atom_id res chain seq x y z
N MET A 1 24.44 -84.73 -94.60
CA MET A 1 25.59 -85.62 -94.88
C MET A 1 26.40 -84.89 -95.92
N ASP A 2 27.43 -84.19 -95.45
CA ASP A 2 27.85 -82.97 -96.12
C ASP A 2 29.20 -83.17 -96.78
N ILE A 3 29.32 -82.69 -98.02
CA ILE A 3 30.48 -82.97 -98.88
C ILE A 3 31.51 -81.87 -98.67
N PHE A 4 32.40 -82.09 -97.70
CA PHE A 4 33.50 -81.17 -97.42
C PHE A 4 34.67 -81.39 -98.39
N SER A 5 35.20 -80.31 -98.95
CA SER A 5 36.47 -80.31 -99.69
C SER A 5 37.63 -80.15 -98.71
N GLY A 6 38.70 -80.92 -98.88
CA GLY A 6 39.89 -80.84 -98.01
C GLY A 6 40.57 -79.47 -97.99
N ASN A 7 40.28 -78.59 -98.96
CA ASN A 7 40.76 -77.21 -98.99
C ASN A 7 40.01 -76.25 -98.05
N VAL A 8 38.91 -76.69 -97.42
CA VAL A 8 38.09 -75.89 -96.48
C VAL A 8 38.33 -76.31 -95.03
N PHE A 9 38.87 -77.51 -94.80
CA PHE A 9 39.22 -77.99 -93.48
C PHE A 9 40.37 -77.18 -92.87
N THR A 10 40.31 -76.93 -91.56
CA THR A 10 41.43 -76.36 -90.79
C THR A 10 41.57 -77.08 -89.46
N LEU A 11 42.77 -77.58 -89.20
CA LEU A 11 43.18 -78.05 -87.88
C LEU A 11 43.90 -76.91 -87.15
N SER A 12 43.52 -76.63 -85.91
CA SER A 12 44.24 -75.73 -85.00
C SER A 12 44.55 -76.44 -83.70
N TYR A 13 45.54 -75.94 -82.95
CA TYR A 13 45.83 -76.36 -81.57
C TYR A 13 45.69 -75.20 -80.58
N THR A 14 45.45 -75.51 -79.31
CA THR A 14 45.61 -74.60 -78.18
C THR A 14 46.12 -75.38 -76.96
N THR A 15 46.85 -74.73 -76.07
CA THR A 15 47.27 -75.28 -74.77
C THR A 15 46.24 -75.06 -73.67
N ASP A 16 45.16 -74.33 -73.96
CA ASP A 16 44.00 -74.20 -73.08
C ASP A 16 43.07 -75.43 -73.27
N LEU A 17 43.07 -76.33 -72.29
CA LEU A 17 42.28 -77.56 -72.32
C LEU A 17 40.78 -77.33 -72.00
N GLU A 18 40.43 -76.20 -71.40
CA GLU A 18 39.05 -75.81 -71.06
C GLU A 18 38.40 -74.95 -72.17
N ASN A 19 39.14 -74.60 -73.23
CA ASN A 19 38.62 -73.85 -74.36
C ASN A 19 37.46 -74.61 -75.05
N VAL A 20 36.24 -74.10 -74.89
CA VAL A 20 35.02 -74.58 -75.59
C VAL A 20 34.77 -73.85 -76.91
N PHE A 21 35.63 -72.90 -77.31
CA PHE A 21 35.36 -71.94 -78.37
C PHE A 21 36.22 -72.18 -79.64
N PRO A 22 35.62 -72.36 -80.84
CA PRO A 22 36.36 -72.76 -82.05
C PRO A 22 37.03 -71.59 -82.79
N GLN A 23 36.64 -70.35 -82.50
CA GLN A 23 37.25 -69.13 -83.06
C GLN A 23 38.06 -68.37 -81.99
N SER A 24 38.63 -69.10 -81.02
CA SER A 24 39.47 -68.53 -79.95
C SER A 24 40.74 -67.91 -80.53
N THR A 25 41.05 -66.67 -80.12
CA THR A 25 42.28 -65.93 -80.49
C THR A 25 43.56 -66.58 -79.97
N PHE A 26 43.45 -67.51 -79.02
CA PHE A 26 44.55 -68.31 -78.49
C PHE A 26 44.80 -69.61 -79.30
N SER A 27 43.93 -69.94 -80.27
CA SER A 27 44.11 -71.12 -81.13
C SER A 27 45.03 -70.82 -82.32
N THR A 28 46.02 -71.70 -82.55
CA THR A 28 47.00 -71.58 -83.63
C THR A 28 46.73 -72.64 -84.70
N LYS A 29 46.53 -72.21 -85.96
CA LYS A 29 46.35 -73.13 -87.10
C LYS A 29 47.62 -73.98 -87.31
N ILE A 30 47.47 -75.28 -87.50
CA ILE A 30 48.54 -76.18 -87.94
C ILE A 30 48.72 -76.03 -89.44
N ASN A 31 49.97 -75.82 -89.87
CA ASN A 31 50.33 -75.60 -91.27
C ASN A 31 50.52 -76.92 -92.04
N GLU A 32 50.58 -76.83 -93.37
CA GLU A 32 51.00 -77.92 -94.28
C GLU A 32 50.36 -79.30 -94.06
N LEU A 33 49.09 -79.33 -93.62
CA LEU A 33 48.33 -80.56 -93.41
C LEU A 33 48.22 -81.38 -94.70
N ALA A 34 48.80 -82.58 -94.69
CA ALA A 34 48.95 -83.45 -95.86
C ALA A 34 47.81 -84.47 -96.03
N ALA A 35 47.09 -84.79 -94.95
CA ALA A 35 45.90 -85.63 -94.97
C ALA A 35 44.89 -85.14 -93.92
N LEU A 36 43.60 -85.32 -94.21
CA LEU A 36 42.53 -84.97 -93.26
C LEU A 36 42.52 -85.97 -92.08
N PRO A 37 42.64 -85.51 -90.83
CA PRO A 37 42.49 -86.39 -89.67
C PRO A 37 41.03 -86.83 -89.53
N THR A 38 40.81 -88.14 -89.43
CA THR A 38 39.49 -88.73 -89.22
C THR A 38 39.20 -88.88 -87.72
N LEU A 39 38.30 -88.04 -87.19
CA LEU A 39 37.79 -88.20 -85.83
C LEU A 39 36.71 -89.29 -85.80
N GLU A 40 37.11 -90.52 -85.51
CA GLU A 40 36.17 -91.62 -85.29
C GLU A 40 35.72 -91.65 -83.81
N VAL A 41 34.40 -91.63 -83.59
CA VAL A 41 33.77 -91.72 -82.27
C VAL A 41 32.78 -92.87 -82.28
N SER A 42 32.96 -93.83 -81.38
CA SER A 42 32.16 -95.05 -81.31
C SER A 42 31.47 -95.21 -79.94
N SER A 43 30.28 -95.79 -79.94
CA SER A 43 29.59 -96.20 -78.70
C SER A 43 30.01 -97.63 -78.34
N LYS A 44 30.72 -97.80 -77.22
CA LYS A 44 31.09 -99.12 -76.72
C LYS A 44 29.95 -99.66 -75.85
N VAL A 45 29.40 -100.80 -76.26
CA VAL A 45 28.35 -101.52 -75.51
C VAL A 45 29.01 -102.66 -74.76
N ASN A 46 28.97 -102.62 -73.44
CA ASN A 46 29.39 -103.76 -72.61
C ASN A 46 28.17 -104.69 -72.45
N GLU A 47 28.31 -105.94 -72.89
CA GLU A 47 27.28 -106.98 -72.75
C GLU A 47 27.50 -107.76 -71.45
N TYR A 48 26.42 -107.95 -70.69
CA TYR A 48 26.40 -108.75 -69.47
C TYR A 48 25.34 -109.84 -69.59
N GLU A 49 25.78 -111.09 -69.49
CA GLU A 49 24.90 -112.26 -69.39
C GLU A 49 24.33 -112.37 -67.97
N VAL A 50 23.00 -112.45 -67.87
CA VAL A 50 22.28 -112.58 -66.59
C VAL A 50 21.66 -113.97 -66.49
N TYR A 51 22.04 -114.70 -65.44
CA TYR A 51 21.84 -116.16 -65.29
C TYR A 51 20.37 -116.64 -65.15
N ASN A 52 19.37 -115.79 -65.44
CA ASN A 52 17.94 -116.10 -65.35
C ASN A 52 17.10 -115.58 -66.53
N ASN A 53 17.72 -115.18 -67.65
CA ASN A 53 17.00 -114.65 -68.82
C ASN A 53 17.72 -114.99 -70.13
N ASP A 54 16.98 -115.35 -71.19
CA ASP A 54 17.53 -115.69 -72.53
C ASP A 54 17.88 -114.44 -73.37
N HIS A 55 18.12 -113.30 -72.72
CA HIS A 55 18.41 -112.00 -73.32
C HIS A 55 19.52 -111.29 -72.55
N SER A 56 20.64 -110.99 -73.23
CA SER A 56 21.77 -110.29 -72.63
C SER A 56 21.43 -108.84 -72.31
N THR A 57 21.97 -108.34 -71.19
CA THR A 57 21.78 -106.95 -70.75
C THR A 57 22.91 -106.08 -71.27
N LYS A 58 22.57 -105.02 -72.00
CA LYS A 58 23.51 -104.12 -72.68
C LYS A 58 23.65 -102.83 -71.89
N LEU A 59 24.87 -102.53 -71.42
CA LEU A 59 25.18 -101.26 -70.78
C LEU A 59 25.83 -100.31 -71.79
N LEU A 60 25.09 -99.27 -72.19
CA LEU A 60 25.63 -98.11 -72.91
C LEU A 60 26.20 -97.14 -71.88
N ALA A 61 27.52 -97.11 -71.74
CA ALA A 61 28.18 -96.29 -70.71
C ALA A 61 29.48 -95.59 -71.17
N GLU A 62 30.18 -96.13 -72.18
CA GLU A 62 31.50 -95.64 -72.58
C GLU A 62 31.50 -95.22 -74.06
N GLN A 63 31.91 -93.97 -74.33
CA GLN A 63 32.10 -93.45 -75.67
C GLN A 63 33.59 -93.51 -76.02
N GLN A 64 33.98 -94.44 -76.89
CA GLN A 64 35.37 -94.63 -77.28
C GLN A 64 35.69 -93.80 -78.53
N ILE A 65 36.55 -92.81 -78.34
CA ILE A 65 37.16 -92.01 -79.40
C ILE A 65 38.41 -92.77 -79.90
N ALA A 66 38.63 -92.82 -81.21
CA ALA A 66 39.83 -93.44 -81.77
C ALA A 66 41.01 -92.46 -81.79
N PRO A 67 42.27 -92.95 -81.64
CA PRO A 67 43.45 -92.13 -81.92
C PRO A 67 43.45 -91.69 -83.39
N LEU A 68 43.70 -90.41 -83.65
CA LEU A 68 43.65 -89.82 -84.99
C LEU A 68 45.05 -89.44 -85.49
N ALA A 69 45.26 -89.55 -86.80
CA ALA A 69 46.54 -89.26 -87.43
C ALA A 69 46.61 -87.80 -87.90
N ILE A 70 47.45 -86.99 -87.26
CA ILE A 70 47.82 -85.66 -87.77
C ILE A 70 48.99 -85.87 -88.74
N VAL A 71 48.75 -85.71 -90.05
CA VAL A 71 49.78 -85.89 -91.08
C VAL A 71 50.10 -84.54 -91.72
N VAL A 72 51.37 -84.14 -91.69
CA VAL A 72 51.84 -82.86 -92.27
C VAL A 72 52.96 -83.10 -93.28
N ASN A 73 53.07 -82.25 -94.30
CA ASN A 73 54.27 -82.13 -95.14
C ASN A 73 55.33 -81.42 -94.27
N TYR A 74 56.29 -82.18 -93.77
CA TYR A 74 57.07 -81.78 -92.61
C TYR A 74 58.16 -80.75 -92.97
N ILE A 75 57.98 -79.52 -92.49
CA ILE A 75 58.93 -78.41 -92.58
C ILE A 75 59.54 -78.19 -91.18
N PRO A 76 60.82 -78.51 -90.93
CA PRO A 76 61.45 -78.40 -89.59
C PRO A 76 61.55 -76.98 -89.02
N THR A 77 61.36 -75.94 -89.85
CA THR A 77 61.42 -74.52 -89.47
C THR A 77 60.05 -73.89 -89.22
N ASP A 78 58.97 -74.65 -89.37
CA ASP A 78 57.61 -74.18 -89.06
C ASP A 78 57.33 -74.33 -87.55
N SER A 79 56.82 -73.28 -86.92
CA SER A 79 56.57 -73.25 -85.47
C SER A 79 55.48 -74.22 -85.02
N THR A 80 54.54 -74.57 -85.89
CA THR A 80 53.43 -75.49 -85.59
C THR A 80 53.88 -76.93 -85.70
N HIS A 81 54.79 -77.24 -86.64
CA HIS A 81 55.49 -78.53 -86.67
C HIS A 81 56.42 -78.68 -85.46
N GLN A 82 57.17 -77.66 -85.08
CA GLN A 82 58.01 -77.66 -83.88
C GLN A 82 57.20 -77.84 -82.58
N PHE A 83 55.98 -77.31 -82.52
CA PHE A 83 55.06 -77.60 -81.43
C PHE A 83 54.64 -79.08 -81.40
N LEU A 84 54.27 -79.66 -82.54
CA LEU A 84 53.92 -81.10 -82.63
C LEU A 84 55.12 -82.02 -82.32
N ASP A 85 56.34 -81.62 -82.73
CA ASP A 85 57.59 -82.28 -82.34
C ASP A 85 57.76 -82.25 -80.82
N SER A 86 57.69 -81.06 -80.21
CA SER A 86 57.82 -80.90 -78.77
C SER A 86 56.76 -81.69 -78.00
N ALA A 87 55.49 -81.66 -78.43
CA ALA A 87 54.41 -82.38 -77.78
C ALA A 87 54.53 -83.91 -77.92
N ALA A 88 55.17 -84.41 -78.98
CA ALA A 88 55.51 -85.82 -79.15
C ALA A 88 56.68 -86.25 -78.24
N ASP A 89 57.70 -85.40 -78.07
CA ASP A 89 58.86 -85.69 -77.22
C ASP A 89 58.55 -85.53 -75.71
N THR A 90 57.65 -84.61 -75.33
CA THR A 90 57.28 -84.37 -73.93
C THR A 90 56.04 -85.12 -73.46
N GLY A 91 55.24 -85.67 -74.39
CA GLY A 91 53.91 -86.19 -74.07
C GLY A 91 52.96 -85.10 -73.54
N GLN A 92 53.11 -83.86 -74.01
CA GLN A 92 52.23 -82.77 -73.56
C GLN A 92 50.80 -83.01 -74.05
N GLU A 93 49.84 -82.90 -73.13
CA GLU A 93 48.42 -82.81 -73.48
C GLU A 93 48.10 -81.40 -74.01
N PHE A 94 47.39 -81.35 -75.13
CA PHE A 94 46.90 -80.14 -75.76
C PHE A 94 45.54 -80.39 -76.41
N GLN A 95 44.84 -79.32 -76.73
CA GLN A 95 43.56 -79.36 -77.40
C GLN A 95 43.76 -79.17 -78.91
N ILE A 96 43.06 -79.95 -79.73
CA ILE A 96 42.89 -79.69 -81.16
C ILE A 96 41.47 -79.27 -81.49
N VAL A 97 41.36 -78.29 -82.39
CA VAL A 97 40.11 -77.80 -82.96
C VAL A 97 40.08 -78.22 -84.43
N LEU A 98 39.16 -79.14 -84.76
CA LEU A 98 38.92 -79.60 -86.12
C LEU A 98 37.78 -78.77 -86.71
N LYS A 99 38.08 -77.77 -87.54
CA LYS A 99 37.06 -77.04 -88.32
C LYS A 99 36.78 -77.78 -89.63
N TYR A 100 35.58 -78.36 -89.75
CA TYR A 100 35.14 -79.09 -90.95
C TYR A 100 34.68 -78.16 -92.06
N SER A 101 34.02 -77.05 -91.69
CA SER A 101 33.71 -75.94 -92.57
C SER A 101 33.70 -74.64 -91.80
N GLU A 102 34.24 -73.58 -92.40
CA GLU A 102 34.19 -72.21 -91.90
C GLU A 102 33.64 -71.33 -93.04
N THR A 103 32.44 -70.80 -92.85
CA THR A 103 31.77 -69.90 -93.80
C THR A 103 31.65 -68.49 -93.21
N SER A 104 31.16 -67.53 -93.99
CA SER A 104 30.82 -66.19 -93.49
C SER A 104 29.64 -66.14 -92.53
N GLU A 105 28.93 -67.26 -92.35
CA GLU A 105 27.72 -67.35 -91.52
C GLU A 105 27.94 -68.28 -90.32
N ALA A 106 28.63 -69.41 -90.49
CA ALA A 106 28.84 -70.39 -89.42
C ALA A 106 30.14 -71.20 -89.56
N THR A 107 30.66 -71.68 -88.41
CA THR A 107 31.75 -72.65 -88.32
C THR A 107 31.22 -73.98 -87.76
N THR A 108 31.47 -75.08 -88.47
CA THR A 108 31.17 -76.46 -88.05
C THR A 108 32.45 -77.12 -87.57
N TYR A 109 32.46 -77.63 -86.33
CA TYR A 109 33.70 -77.98 -85.65
C TYR A 109 33.59 -79.18 -84.68
N ALA A 110 34.73 -79.76 -84.33
CA ALA A 110 34.91 -80.57 -83.13
C ALA A 110 36.11 -80.07 -82.33
N ILE A 111 36.07 -80.23 -81.00
CA ILE A 111 37.15 -79.91 -80.08
C ILE A 111 37.49 -81.16 -79.29
N VAL A 112 38.76 -81.55 -79.28
CA VAL A 112 39.25 -82.81 -78.71
C VAL A 112 40.53 -82.55 -77.94
N ASN A 113 40.61 -83.00 -76.70
CA ASN A 113 41.83 -82.96 -75.89
C ASN A 113 42.62 -84.26 -76.13
N GLY A 114 43.94 -84.21 -75.99
CA GLY A 114 44.80 -85.39 -76.16
C GLY A 114 46.28 -85.08 -76.20
N GLN A 115 47.08 -86.13 -76.34
CA GLN A 115 48.55 -86.08 -76.38
C GLN A 115 49.06 -86.89 -77.58
N ILE A 116 50.25 -86.58 -78.10
CA ILE A 116 50.84 -87.40 -79.16
C ILE A 116 51.45 -88.67 -78.54
N SER A 117 50.91 -89.84 -78.88
CA SER A 117 51.40 -91.15 -78.38
C SER A 117 52.50 -91.75 -79.24
N GLY A 118 52.82 -91.14 -80.38
CA GLY A 118 53.96 -91.50 -81.21
C GLY A 118 54.03 -90.67 -82.49
N ALA A 119 55.23 -90.55 -83.06
CA ALA A 119 55.46 -89.89 -84.33
C ALA A 119 56.25 -90.79 -85.27
N SER A 120 55.95 -90.72 -86.57
CA SER A 120 56.65 -91.46 -87.62
C SER A 120 56.94 -90.56 -88.82
N VAL A 121 58.12 -90.71 -89.43
CA VAL A 121 58.53 -89.96 -90.62
C VAL A 121 58.55 -90.90 -91.81
N SER A 122 57.94 -90.47 -92.91
CA SER A 122 57.94 -91.17 -94.19
C SER A 122 58.32 -90.21 -95.32
N GLY A 123 58.84 -90.75 -96.42
CA GLY A 123 59.25 -89.97 -97.58
C GLY A 123 59.89 -90.85 -98.65
N GLY A 124 59.66 -90.51 -99.91
CA GLY A 124 60.28 -91.14 -101.07
C GLY A 124 61.19 -90.16 -101.80
N LYS A 125 61.94 -90.66 -102.79
CA LYS A 125 62.77 -89.84 -103.68
C LYS A 125 61.96 -88.78 -104.44
N ASP A 126 60.72 -89.12 -104.78
CA ASP A 126 59.85 -88.34 -105.66
C ASP A 126 58.56 -87.89 -104.93
N SER A 127 58.61 -87.74 -103.59
CA SER A 127 57.52 -87.22 -102.74
C SER A 127 58.04 -86.22 -101.69
N ALA A 128 57.14 -85.42 -101.12
CA ALA A 128 57.47 -84.66 -99.90
C ALA A 128 57.80 -85.60 -98.73
N VAL A 129 58.56 -85.09 -97.75
CA VAL A 129 58.71 -85.73 -96.45
C VAL A 129 57.44 -85.47 -95.65
N GLN A 130 56.80 -86.52 -95.14
CA GLN A 130 55.60 -86.43 -94.32
C GLN A 130 55.86 -86.97 -92.93
N LYS A 131 55.39 -86.24 -91.92
CA LYS A 131 55.43 -86.67 -90.51
C LYS A 131 54.00 -86.92 -90.03
N THR A 132 53.77 -88.13 -89.55
CA THR A 132 52.49 -88.59 -89.00
C THR A 132 52.62 -88.67 -87.49
N TYR A 133 51.86 -87.85 -86.78
CA TYR A 133 51.72 -87.88 -85.33
C TYR A 133 50.41 -88.60 -84.99
N THR A 134 50.49 -89.64 -84.15
CA THR A 134 49.32 -90.33 -83.60
C THR A 134 48.83 -89.53 -82.39
N PHE A 135 47.73 -88.80 -82.55
CA PHE A 135 47.11 -88.05 -81.47
C PHE A 135 46.16 -88.98 -80.68
N GLN A 136 46.58 -89.33 -79.47
CA GLN A 136 45.81 -90.12 -78.52
C GLN A 136 44.84 -89.19 -77.78
N THR A 137 43.57 -89.26 -78.17
CA THR A 137 42.47 -88.50 -77.59
C THR A 137 42.21 -88.91 -76.14
N THR A 138 42.05 -87.92 -75.26
CA THR A 138 41.74 -88.09 -73.82
C THR A 138 40.29 -87.71 -73.52
N ASP A 139 39.80 -86.60 -74.09
CA ASP A 139 38.42 -86.12 -73.91
C ASP A 139 37.85 -85.43 -75.18
N LEU A 140 36.52 -85.36 -75.29
CA LEU A 140 35.79 -84.78 -76.41
C LEU A 140 34.95 -83.57 -75.96
N VAL A 141 35.63 -82.43 -75.82
CA VAL A 141 35.06 -81.14 -75.39
C VAL A 141 33.88 -80.71 -76.26
N ALA A 142 33.93 -80.93 -77.59
CA ALA A 142 32.79 -80.68 -78.48
C ALA A 142 32.75 -81.63 -79.68
N ARG A 143 31.56 -82.17 -80.01
CA ARG A 143 31.35 -83.09 -81.15
C ARG A 143 30.39 -82.51 -82.18
N ALA A 144 30.93 -82.11 -83.34
CA ALA A 144 30.16 -81.59 -84.48
C ALA A 144 29.26 -80.40 -84.09
N GLY A 145 29.81 -79.48 -83.29
CA GLY A 145 29.16 -78.22 -82.95
C GLY A 145 29.05 -77.31 -84.17
N ILE A 146 28.06 -76.41 -84.14
CA ILE A 146 27.93 -75.30 -85.07
C ILE A 146 27.87 -74.04 -84.21
N ILE A 147 28.63 -73.02 -84.61
CA ILE A 147 28.53 -71.67 -84.05
C ILE A 147 28.42 -70.66 -85.21
N ASP A 148 27.66 -69.59 -85.02
CA ASP A 148 27.65 -68.46 -85.94
C ASP A 148 29.05 -67.82 -85.99
N ALA A 149 29.46 -67.34 -87.16
CA ALA A 149 30.78 -66.72 -87.32
C ALA A 149 30.84 -65.35 -86.62
N LEU A 150 31.77 -65.18 -85.67
CA LEU A 150 31.94 -63.87 -85.02
C LEU A 150 32.57 -62.85 -85.97
N ALA A 151 32.08 -61.61 -85.88
CA ALA A 151 32.72 -60.49 -86.57
C ALA A 151 34.09 -60.17 -85.93
N PRO A 152 35.15 -59.93 -86.73
CA PRO A 152 36.44 -59.48 -86.21
C PRO A 152 36.31 -58.04 -85.68
N LEU A 153 36.94 -57.77 -84.54
CA LEU A 153 37.02 -56.45 -83.91
C LEU A 153 38.25 -55.69 -84.43
N TYR A 154 38.06 -54.49 -84.99
CA TYR A 154 39.12 -53.61 -85.46
C TYR A 154 39.44 -52.49 -84.45
N GLU A 155 40.61 -51.85 -84.59
CA GLU A 155 40.97 -50.69 -83.76
C GLU A 155 40.00 -49.53 -84.02
N GLY A 156 39.27 -49.12 -82.98
CA GLY A 156 38.21 -48.12 -83.02
C GLY A 156 36.80 -48.69 -82.84
N ASP A 157 36.58 -49.98 -83.10
CA ASP A 157 35.28 -50.62 -82.85
C ASP A 157 34.98 -50.58 -81.35
N TYR A 158 33.77 -50.11 -81.00
CA TYR A 158 33.35 -49.88 -79.61
C TYR A 158 34.34 -49.04 -78.77
N GLY A 159 35.18 -48.22 -79.42
CA GLY A 159 36.19 -47.37 -78.79
C GLY A 159 37.49 -48.09 -78.39
N VAL A 160 37.66 -49.37 -78.73
CA VAL A 160 38.85 -50.15 -78.35
C VAL A 160 40.08 -49.66 -79.12
N GLY A 161 41.08 -49.17 -78.40
CA GLY A 161 42.30 -48.56 -78.98
C GLY A 161 42.17 -47.07 -79.34
N SER A 162 40.95 -46.51 -79.34
CA SER A 162 40.68 -45.13 -79.73
C SER A 162 41.52 -44.10 -78.96
N ASN A 163 42.38 -43.39 -79.68
CA ASN A 163 43.24 -42.32 -79.14
C ASN A 163 42.73 -40.91 -79.48
N GLY A 164 41.81 -40.77 -80.44
CA GLY A 164 41.26 -39.49 -80.88
C GLY A 164 42.18 -38.67 -81.81
N GLN A 165 43.25 -39.26 -82.34
CA GLN A 165 44.12 -38.64 -83.35
C GLN A 165 44.27 -39.50 -84.62
N PHE A 166 44.62 -40.77 -84.47
CA PHE A 166 44.74 -41.74 -85.56
C PHE A 166 43.47 -42.58 -85.69
N VAL A 167 42.89 -42.95 -84.54
CA VAL A 167 41.62 -43.68 -84.44
C VAL A 167 40.64 -42.80 -83.66
N PRO A 168 39.49 -42.39 -84.25
CA PRO A 168 38.48 -41.56 -83.57
C PRO A 168 38.00 -42.16 -82.26
N GLN A 169 37.52 -41.29 -81.36
CA GLN A 169 36.79 -41.75 -80.18
C GLN A 169 35.41 -42.25 -80.58
N TYR A 170 34.92 -43.31 -79.94
CA TYR A 170 33.56 -43.80 -80.14
C TYR A 170 32.59 -42.92 -79.34
N GLU A 171 31.70 -42.23 -80.05
CA GLU A 171 30.84 -41.15 -79.52
C GLU A 171 29.34 -41.48 -79.75
N PRO A 172 28.79 -42.52 -79.09
CA PRO A 172 27.39 -42.92 -79.27
C PRO A 172 26.41 -42.03 -78.47
N ASP A 173 25.20 -41.82 -79.02
CA ASP A 173 24.04 -41.37 -78.24
C ASP A 173 23.48 -42.49 -77.37
N GLU A 174 23.27 -43.66 -77.98
CA GLU A 174 22.98 -44.93 -77.30
C GLU A 174 24.02 -45.99 -77.71
N PRO A 175 24.69 -46.64 -76.75
CA PRO A 175 25.69 -47.66 -77.03
C PRO A 175 25.02 -48.96 -77.49
N THR A 176 25.48 -49.53 -78.62
CA THR A 176 24.95 -50.79 -79.18
C THR A 176 25.72 -52.04 -78.70
N GLY A 177 26.73 -51.86 -77.86
CA GLY A 177 27.53 -52.93 -77.25
C GLY A 177 28.46 -52.37 -76.17
N ASN A 178 29.08 -53.27 -75.40
CA ASN A 178 30.06 -52.91 -74.37
C ASN A 178 31.21 -52.10 -74.98
N SER A 179 31.44 -50.88 -74.51
CA SER A 179 32.24 -49.90 -75.23
C SER A 179 32.97 -48.90 -74.32
N PHE A 180 34.14 -48.45 -74.77
CA PHE A 180 34.78 -47.24 -74.29
C PHE A 180 34.15 -46.05 -75.02
N ILE A 181 33.60 -45.09 -74.27
CA ILE A 181 32.81 -44.00 -74.84
C ILE A 181 33.41 -42.63 -74.52
N LYS A 182 33.30 -41.73 -75.49
CA LYS A 182 33.37 -40.28 -75.28
C LYS A 182 31.97 -39.68 -75.41
N ILE A 183 31.65 -38.75 -74.51
CA ILE A 183 30.43 -37.95 -74.52
C ILE A 183 30.88 -36.53 -74.86
N PRO A 184 30.69 -36.04 -76.10
CA PRO A 184 31.16 -34.71 -76.50
C PRO A 184 30.52 -33.57 -75.69
N ALA A 185 31.26 -32.47 -75.50
CA ALA A 185 30.72 -31.23 -74.93
C ALA A 185 29.50 -30.67 -75.69
N SER A 186 29.34 -31.04 -76.96
CA SER A 186 28.24 -30.65 -77.85
C SER A 186 27.04 -31.60 -77.84
N GLN A 187 27.13 -32.75 -77.16
CA GLN A 187 26.04 -33.74 -77.11
C GLN A 187 24.98 -33.27 -76.11
N GLN A 188 23.71 -33.18 -76.53
CA GLN A 188 22.64 -32.59 -75.70
C GLN A 188 22.41 -33.29 -74.36
N SER A 189 22.77 -34.58 -74.25
CA SER A 189 22.68 -35.34 -73.01
C SER A 189 23.78 -34.99 -71.99
N ASN A 190 24.89 -34.37 -72.41
CA ASN A 190 26.04 -34.06 -71.56
C ASN A 190 25.70 -32.95 -70.54
N PRO A 191 25.80 -33.20 -69.22
CA PRO A 191 25.52 -32.20 -68.20
C PRO A 191 26.72 -31.24 -67.96
N THR A 192 27.80 -31.38 -68.72
CA THR A 192 29.02 -30.59 -68.59
C THR A 192 29.38 -29.89 -69.91
N GLY A 193 29.86 -28.65 -69.83
CA GLY A 193 30.38 -27.90 -70.98
C GLY A 193 31.77 -28.37 -71.47
N THR A 194 32.09 -29.65 -71.26
CA THR A 194 33.37 -30.29 -71.55
C THR A 194 33.11 -31.73 -71.99
N ASP A 195 34.04 -32.33 -72.74
CA ASP A 195 33.93 -33.76 -73.03
C ASP A 195 33.98 -34.58 -71.74
N MET A 196 33.22 -35.67 -71.68
CA MET A 196 33.41 -36.75 -70.71
C MET A 196 33.93 -38.00 -71.40
N MET A 197 34.67 -38.85 -70.69
CA MET A 197 35.19 -40.13 -71.17
C MET A 197 34.91 -41.23 -70.15
N GLY A 198 34.60 -42.44 -70.61
CA GLY A 198 34.14 -43.50 -69.72
C GLY A 198 33.84 -44.82 -70.43
N VAL A 199 32.95 -45.61 -69.83
CA VAL A 199 32.47 -46.88 -70.40
C VAL A 199 30.95 -46.93 -70.43
N ALA A 200 30.43 -47.60 -71.46
CA ALA A 200 29.08 -48.09 -71.53
C ALA A 200 29.06 -49.62 -71.41
N LEU A 201 28.13 -50.12 -70.60
CA LEU A 201 27.85 -51.54 -70.44
C LEU A 201 26.44 -51.80 -70.98
N VAL A 202 26.31 -52.75 -71.90
CA VAL A 202 25.09 -53.05 -72.66
C VAL A 202 24.73 -54.52 -72.43
N ASP A 203 23.49 -54.76 -72.03
CA ASP A 203 22.96 -56.10 -71.76
C ASP A 203 21.49 -56.18 -72.17
N GLU A 204 21.13 -57.22 -72.93
CA GLU A 204 19.84 -57.45 -73.60
C GLU A 204 19.19 -56.21 -74.28
N GLY A 205 20.00 -55.25 -74.76
CA GLY A 205 19.53 -54.01 -75.39
C GLY A 205 19.20 -52.87 -74.41
N THR A 206 19.41 -53.08 -73.12
CA THR A 206 19.48 -52.02 -72.10
C THR A 206 20.93 -51.57 -71.90
N PHE A 207 21.15 -50.38 -71.33
CA PHE A 207 22.50 -49.92 -71.02
C PHE A 207 22.64 -49.18 -69.69
N SER A 208 23.85 -49.23 -69.15
CA SER A 208 24.38 -48.33 -68.13
C SER A 208 25.66 -47.66 -68.60
N SER A 209 26.03 -46.52 -68.02
CA SER A 209 27.24 -45.80 -68.40
C SER A 209 27.81 -45.03 -67.20
N ILE A 210 29.14 -45.02 -67.09
CA ILE A 210 29.87 -44.21 -66.11
C ILE A 210 30.99 -43.47 -66.83
N ALA A 211 31.11 -42.16 -66.61
CA ALA A 211 32.09 -41.31 -67.29
C ALA A 211 32.56 -40.15 -66.41
N LEU A 212 33.78 -39.69 -66.67
CA LEU A 212 34.46 -38.61 -65.95
C LEU A 212 34.77 -37.44 -66.89
N THR A 213 34.80 -36.22 -66.37
CA THR A 213 35.16 -35.02 -67.14
C THR A 213 36.60 -35.10 -67.65
N LYS A 214 36.78 -35.02 -68.97
CA LYS A 214 38.08 -35.05 -69.67
C LYS A 214 38.96 -33.85 -69.30
N SER A 215 38.35 -32.73 -68.91
CA SER A 215 39.00 -31.46 -68.63
C SER A 215 38.17 -30.61 -67.67
N GLY A 216 38.80 -29.62 -67.04
CA GLY A 216 38.16 -28.79 -66.00
C GLY A 216 38.16 -29.49 -64.64
N SER A 217 37.16 -29.20 -63.81
CA SER A 217 37.02 -29.85 -62.50
C SER A 217 36.68 -31.34 -62.67
N LEU A 218 37.51 -32.22 -62.10
CA LEU A 218 37.24 -33.66 -62.10
C LEU A 218 35.89 -33.94 -61.44
N SER A 219 35.00 -34.63 -62.16
CA SER A 219 33.67 -35.02 -61.70
C SER A 219 33.27 -36.31 -62.41
N ILE A 220 32.64 -37.22 -61.67
CA ILE A 220 32.15 -38.50 -62.18
C ILE A 220 30.63 -38.39 -62.32
N PHE A 221 30.10 -38.92 -63.42
CA PHE A 221 28.68 -39.01 -63.72
C PHE A 221 28.32 -40.44 -64.08
N ALA A 222 27.08 -40.83 -63.78
CA ALA A 222 26.50 -42.10 -64.21
C ALA A 222 25.11 -41.90 -64.83
N LYS A 223 24.74 -42.77 -65.77
CA LYS A 223 23.37 -42.93 -66.28
C LYS A 223 23.04 -44.40 -66.49
N ASN A 224 21.74 -44.69 -66.59
CA ASN A 224 21.19 -45.84 -67.28
C ASN A 224 20.28 -45.35 -68.41
N GLN A 225 19.74 -46.27 -69.22
CA GLN A 225 18.83 -45.99 -70.34
C GLN A 225 17.68 -45.04 -70.01
N ASN A 226 17.17 -45.04 -68.76
CA ASN A 226 16.01 -44.25 -68.33
C ASN A 226 16.37 -43.01 -67.48
N THR A 227 17.65 -42.64 -67.37
CA THR A 227 18.09 -41.52 -66.51
C THR A 227 19.03 -40.55 -67.23
N ALA A 228 18.91 -39.26 -66.88
CA ALA A 228 19.90 -38.27 -67.25
C ALA A 228 21.22 -38.50 -66.47
N TRP A 229 22.35 -38.11 -67.07
CA TRP A 229 23.66 -38.18 -66.45
C TRP A 229 23.68 -37.44 -65.10
N THR A 230 23.75 -38.22 -64.02
CA THR A 230 23.69 -37.74 -62.64
C THR A 230 25.08 -37.69 -62.05
N ARG A 231 25.46 -36.57 -61.43
CA ARG A 231 26.79 -36.38 -60.83
C ARG A 231 26.90 -37.14 -59.51
N ILE A 232 28.02 -37.83 -59.34
CA ILE A 232 28.45 -38.40 -58.06
C ILE A 232 29.30 -37.34 -57.33
N LEU A 233 28.97 -37.06 -56.06
CA LEU A 233 29.65 -36.05 -55.23
C LEU A 233 30.62 -36.72 -54.26
N THR A 234 31.70 -36.00 -53.91
CA THR A 234 32.61 -36.39 -52.82
C THR A 234 32.11 -35.85 -51.48
N ALA A 235 32.46 -36.50 -50.37
CA ALA A 235 32.06 -36.07 -49.03
C ALA A 235 32.43 -34.60 -48.73
N THR A 236 33.58 -34.12 -49.20
CA THR A 236 34.01 -32.71 -49.10
C THR A 236 33.10 -31.75 -49.86
N GLN A 237 32.54 -32.17 -51.01
CA GLN A 237 31.62 -31.35 -51.79
C GLN A 237 30.23 -31.29 -51.13
N ILE A 238 29.77 -32.40 -50.53
CA ILE A 238 28.52 -32.44 -49.74
C ILE A 238 28.65 -31.54 -48.50
N ALA A 239 29.74 -31.66 -47.74
CA ALA A 239 29.99 -30.87 -46.54
C ALA A 239 30.04 -29.35 -46.76
N ASN A 240 30.34 -28.90 -47.99
CA ASN A 240 30.36 -27.48 -48.36
C ASN A 240 28.99 -26.95 -48.82
N GLN A 241 28.01 -27.82 -49.12
CA GLN A 241 26.69 -27.44 -49.66
C GLN A 241 25.51 -27.75 -48.72
N TYR A 242 25.74 -28.56 -47.68
CA TYR A 242 24.69 -29.04 -46.79
C TYR A 242 25.16 -29.10 -45.32
N VAL A 243 24.23 -28.89 -44.38
CA VAL A 243 24.48 -29.07 -42.94
C VAL A 243 23.77 -30.33 -42.42
N PRO A 244 24.36 -31.13 -41.51
CA PRO A 244 23.72 -32.32 -40.96
C PRO A 244 22.39 -32.02 -40.25
N LEU A 245 21.36 -32.84 -40.49
CA LEU A 245 20.05 -32.75 -39.82
C LEU A 245 20.12 -32.86 -38.29
N THR A 246 21.20 -33.43 -37.75
CA THR A 246 21.48 -33.54 -36.31
C THR A 246 21.90 -32.22 -35.65
N ARG A 247 22.19 -31.16 -36.42
CA ARG A 247 22.36 -29.81 -35.86
C ARG A 247 21.00 -29.24 -35.47
N THR A 248 20.95 -28.59 -34.31
CA THR A 248 19.77 -27.88 -33.82
C THR A 248 20.09 -26.41 -33.58
N VAL A 249 19.05 -25.57 -33.62
CA VAL A 249 19.10 -24.16 -33.19
C VAL A 249 18.13 -23.99 -32.04
N ASN A 250 18.67 -23.67 -30.86
CA ASN A 250 17.97 -23.63 -29.57
C ASN A 250 17.08 -24.87 -29.34
N GLY A 251 17.60 -26.05 -29.67
CA GLY A 251 16.92 -27.35 -29.51
C GLY A 251 16.01 -27.76 -30.67
N LYS A 252 15.70 -26.88 -31.62
CA LYS A 252 14.86 -27.20 -32.79
C LYS A 252 15.71 -27.79 -33.92
N ALA A 253 15.27 -28.90 -34.50
CA ALA A 253 15.92 -29.55 -35.64
C ALA A 253 15.75 -28.75 -36.95
N LEU A 254 16.70 -28.89 -37.87
CA LEU A 254 16.74 -28.14 -39.13
C LEU A 254 15.91 -28.78 -40.27
N SER A 255 14.95 -29.66 -39.97
CA SER A 255 14.12 -30.32 -41.01
C SER A 255 13.29 -29.34 -41.85
N ASP A 256 12.95 -28.20 -41.26
CA ASP A 256 12.05 -27.18 -41.80
C ASP A 256 12.58 -25.77 -41.45
N ASN A 257 11.92 -24.73 -41.97
CA ASN A 257 12.23 -23.35 -41.58
C ASN A 257 11.97 -23.13 -40.07
N ILE A 258 12.99 -22.71 -39.31
CA ILE A 258 12.86 -22.48 -37.87
C ILE A 258 12.36 -21.06 -37.59
N THR A 259 11.27 -20.96 -36.81
CA THR A 259 10.86 -19.73 -36.13
C THR A 259 11.30 -19.74 -34.66
N LEU A 260 11.81 -18.60 -34.17
CA LEU A 260 12.27 -18.42 -32.79
C LEU A 260 11.46 -17.34 -32.08
N ASN A 261 11.11 -17.57 -30.81
CA ASN A 261 10.32 -16.68 -29.96
C ASN A 261 11.03 -16.35 -28.61
N SER A 262 10.34 -15.64 -27.73
CA SER A 262 10.81 -15.27 -26.38
C SER A 262 11.23 -16.47 -25.53
N THR A 263 10.48 -17.56 -25.56
CA THR A 263 10.79 -18.80 -24.83
C THR A 263 12.03 -19.47 -25.40
N ASP A 264 12.17 -19.48 -26.74
CA ASP A 264 13.35 -20.04 -27.42
C ASP A 264 14.64 -19.24 -27.15
N THR A 265 14.53 -17.96 -26.77
CA THR A 265 15.67 -17.07 -26.48
C THR A 265 15.92 -16.81 -24.99
N GLY A 266 14.97 -17.17 -24.11
CA GLY A 266 15.03 -16.85 -22.67
C GLY A 266 14.73 -15.37 -22.33
N SER A 267 14.22 -14.60 -23.30
CA SER A 267 13.89 -13.18 -23.15
C SER A 267 12.44 -13.00 -22.68
N LEU A 268 12.15 -11.99 -21.86
CA LEU A 268 10.76 -11.68 -21.47
C LEU A 268 9.90 -11.31 -22.70
N ALA A 269 8.68 -11.84 -22.78
CA ALA A 269 7.78 -11.54 -23.90
C ALA A 269 6.92 -10.30 -23.62
N ILE A 270 6.87 -9.37 -24.60
CA ILE A 270 6.08 -8.13 -24.47
C ILE A 270 4.59 -8.44 -24.23
N SER A 271 4.03 -9.44 -24.92
CA SER A 271 2.65 -9.90 -24.75
C SER A 271 2.33 -10.43 -23.34
N ASN A 272 3.34 -10.96 -22.63
CA ASN A 272 3.14 -11.63 -21.36
C ASN A 272 3.04 -10.64 -20.20
N ASN A 273 3.40 -9.36 -20.38
CA ASN A 273 3.32 -8.32 -19.34
C ASN A 273 3.92 -8.77 -17.99
N LEU A 274 5.13 -9.35 -18.03
CA LEU A 274 5.87 -9.88 -16.87
C LEU A 274 5.21 -11.09 -16.15
N SER A 275 4.15 -11.68 -16.71
CA SER A 275 3.54 -12.90 -16.14
C SER A 275 4.44 -14.14 -16.23
N ASP A 276 5.42 -14.10 -17.14
CA ASP A 276 6.48 -15.07 -17.40
C ASP A 276 7.72 -14.95 -16.48
N LEU A 277 7.75 -13.99 -15.54
CA LEU A 277 8.76 -13.95 -14.48
C LEU A 277 8.67 -15.20 -13.57
N PRO A 278 9.74 -16.02 -13.43
CA PRO A 278 9.71 -17.25 -12.64
C PRO A 278 9.52 -17.00 -11.14
N ASN A 279 10.11 -15.93 -10.61
CA ASN A 279 9.98 -15.53 -9.21
C ASN A 279 9.62 -14.05 -9.08
N LYS A 280 8.31 -13.80 -9.10
CA LYS A 280 7.71 -12.46 -8.93
C LYS A 280 8.03 -11.81 -7.58
N ALA A 281 8.43 -12.57 -6.54
CA ALA A 281 8.91 -12.00 -5.27
C ALA A 281 10.36 -11.52 -5.37
N THR A 282 11.25 -12.28 -6.04
CA THR A 282 12.61 -11.81 -6.35
C THR A 282 12.58 -10.56 -7.24
N ALA A 283 11.71 -10.53 -8.26
CA ALA A 283 11.55 -9.35 -9.10
C ALA A 283 11.02 -8.12 -8.34
N ARG A 284 10.09 -8.30 -7.40
CA ARG A 284 9.65 -7.23 -6.49
C ARG A 284 10.77 -6.73 -5.58
N ASN A 285 11.57 -7.63 -5.01
CA ASN A 285 12.72 -7.28 -4.18
C ASN A 285 13.79 -6.51 -4.97
N ASN A 286 14.10 -6.94 -6.20
CA ASN A 286 15.00 -6.25 -7.12
C ASN A 286 14.49 -4.84 -7.49
N LEU A 287 13.17 -4.64 -7.51
CA LEU A 287 12.52 -3.33 -7.69
C LEU A 287 12.34 -2.54 -6.38
N GLY A 288 12.62 -3.12 -5.21
CA GLY A 288 12.42 -2.49 -3.90
C GLY A 288 10.95 -2.23 -3.53
N VAL A 289 10.03 -3.13 -3.88
CA VAL A 289 8.59 -2.99 -3.59
C VAL A 289 7.98 -4.22 -2.92
N TYR A 290 6.96 -4.02 -2.08
CA TYR A 290 6.17 -5.08 -1.45
C TYR A 290 4.96 -5.48 -2.34
N SER A 291 4.40 -6.67 -2.14
CA SER A 291 3.08 -7.04 -2.66
C SER A 291 1.96 -6.61 -1.71
N SER A 292 0.72 -6.63 -2.21
CA SER A 292 -0.46 -6.52 -1.35
C SER A 292 -0.44 -7.57 -0.24
N GLY A 293 -0.20 -8.85 -0.53
CA GLY A 293 -0.21 -9.90 0.48
C GLY A 293 0.79 -9.72 1.63
N GLU A 294 1.97 -9.15 1.36
CA GLU A 294 2.96 -8.81 2.40
C GLU A 294 2.47 -7.62 3.26
N VAL A 295 1.82 -6.63 2.65
CA VAL A 295 1.21 -5.47 3.34
C VAL A 295 -0.05 -5.89 4.12
N ASP A 296 -0.88 -6.76 3.56
CA ASP A 296 -2.11 -7.29 4.17
C ASP A 296 -1.77 -8.15 5.40
N GLN A 297 -0.71 -8.96 5.35
CA GLN A 297 -0.18 -9.68 6.51
C GLN A 297 0.28 -8.72 7.62
N LEU A 298 1.04 -7.67 7.27
CA LEU A 298 1.48 -6.67 8.25
C LEU A 298 0.30 -5.90 8.87
N ASN A 299 -0.68 -5.50 8.05
CA ASN A 299 -1.92 -4.85 8.52
C ASN A 299 -2.72 -5.74 9.46
N ASN A 300 -2.85 -7.04 9.14
CA ASN A 300 -3.54 -8.01 10.00
C ASN A 300 -2.81 -8.25 11.32
N GLN A 301 -1.47 -8.30 11.32
CA GLN A 301 -0.68 -8.40 12.55
C GLN A 301 -0.87 -7.15 13.42
N ILE A 302 -0.71 -5.95 12.85
CA ILE A 302 -0.94 -4.67 13.54
C ILE A 302 -2.36 -4.62 14.13
N GLN A 303 -3.37 -5.11 13.39
CA GLN A 303 -4.74 -5.16 13.89
C GLN A 303 -4.92 -6.18 15.04
N SER A 304 -4.18 -7.29 15.05
CA SER A 304 -4.14 -8.22 16.20
C SER A 304 -3.49 -7.55 17.40
N ASP A 305 -2.30 -6.96 17.23
CA ASP A 305 -1.54 -6.28 18.29
C ASP A 305 -2.38 -5.17 18.95
N ILE A 306 -3.16 -4.42 18.16
CA ILE A 306 -4.11 -3.40 18.65
C ILE A 306 -5.27 -4.02 19.44
N ASN A 307 -5.81 -5.16 19.01
CA ASN A 307 -6.90 -5.85 19.71
C ASN A 307 -6.41 -6.44 21.05
N ASP A 308 -5.21 -7.02 21.06
CA ASP A 308 -4.57 -7.59 22.24
C ASP A 308 -4.24 -6.47 23.26
N GLN A 309 -3.67 -5.35 22.80
CA GLN A 309 -3.47 -4.15 23.63
C GLN A 309 -4.80 -3.58 24.18
N SER A 310 -5.87 -3.54 23.37
CA SER A 310 -7.18 -3.11 23.87
C SER A 310 -7.71 -4.04 24.97
N THR A 311 -7.50 -5.35 24.82
CA THR A 311 -7.92 -6.37 25.81
C THR A 311 -7.13 -6.27 27.11
N GLU A 312 -5.82 -6.00 27.03
CA GLU A 312 -4.98 -5.72 28.20
C GLU A 312 -5.42 -4.42 28.89
N ILE A 313 -5.66 -3.35 28.13
CA ILE A 313 -6.17 -2.06 28.63
C ILE A 313 -7.52 -2.22 29.33
N ASP A 314 -8.45 -3.01 28.79
CA ASP A 314 -9.75 -3.26 29.41
C ASP A 314 -9.63 -4.11 30.68
N SER A 315 -8.71 -5.09 30.71
CA SER A 315 -8.38 -5.86 31.91
C SER A 315 -7.78 -4.96 33.02
N ILE A 316 -6.93 -3.99 32.64
CA ILE A 316 -6.36 -3.01 33.57
C ILE A 316 -7.44 -2.08 34.14
N LYS A 317 -8.43 -1.66 33.32
CA LYS A 317 -9.60 -0.89 33.81
C LYS A 317 -10.39 -1.69 34.84
N THR A 318 -10.75 -2.95 34.54
CA THR A 318 -11.48 -3.81 35.47
C THR A 318 -10.73 -3.98 36.80
N ASN A 319 -9.42 -4.27 36.76
CA ASN A 319 -8.60 -4.36 37.97
C ASN A 319 -8.55 -3.05 38.77
N LEU A 320 -8.56 -1.89 38.10
CA LEU A 320 -8.58 -0.58 38.73
C LEU A 320 -9.94 -0.26 39.37
N ASP A 321 -11.05 -0.64 38.72
CA ASP A 321 -12.40 -0.46 39.23
C ASP A 321 -12.67 -1.38 40.44
N GLU A 322 -12.18 -2.63 40.40
CA GLU A 322 -12.20 -3.55 41.55
C GLU A 322 -11.35 -3.01 42.72
N PHE A 323 -10.14 -2.49 42.45
CA PHE A 323 -9.30 -1.88 43.47
C PHE A 323 -9.93 -0.62 44.09
N GLN A 324 -10.56 0.24 43.28
CA GLN A 324 -11.32 1.38 43.78
C GLN A 324 -12.51 0.94 44.64
N THR A 325 -13.26 -0.08 44.21
CA THR A 325 -14.38 -0.64 44.96
C THR A 325 -13.91 -1.19 46.32
N SER A 326 -12.87 -2.03 46.32
CA SER A 326 -12.28 -2.58 47.55
C SER A 326 -11.73 -1.50 48.50
N THR A 327 -11.15 -0.43 47.95
CA THR A 327 -10.68 0.72 48.72
C THR A 327 -11.85 1.51 49.33
N ASN A 328 -12.94 1.71 48.58
CA ASN A 328 -14.14 2.39 49.04
C ASN A 328 -14.89 1.58 50.11
N ASP A 329 -15.01 0.26 49.95
CA ASP A 329 -15.58 -0.63 50.95
C ASP A 329 -14.73 -0.66 52.24
N SER A 330 -13.40 -0.67 52.09
CA SER A 330 -12.48 -0.58 53.23
C SER A 330 -12.61 0.76 53.96
N LEU A 331 -12.73 1.87 53.24
CA LEU A 331 -12.96 3.21 53.79
C LEU A 331 -14.35 3.30 54.47
N SER A 332 -15.38 2.70 53.88
CA SER A 332 -16.72 2.59 54.45
C SER A 332 -16.71 1.79 55.76
N ASN A 333 -15.99 0.67 55.80
CA ASN A 333 -15.79 -0.13 57.01
C ASN A 333 -15.02 0.64 58.09
N VAL A 334 -13.95 1.35 57.73
CA VAL A 334 -13.18 2.20 58.66
C VAL A 334 -14.04 3.35 59.21
N ASN A 335 -14.82 4.02 58.37
CA ASN A 335 -15.72 5.09 58.78
C ASN A 335 -16.85 4.55 59.70
N SER A 336 -17.46 3.42 59.35
CA SER A 336 -18.46 2.76 60.20
C SER A 336 -17.87 2.39 61.56
N ARG A 337 -16.67 1.80 61.59
CA ARG A 337 -15.95 1.48 62.83
C ARG A 337 -15.53 2.73 63.62
N LEU A 338 -15.21 3.83 62.96
CA LEU A 338 -14.93 5.11 63.62
C LEU A 338 -16.20 5.65 64.28
N THR A 339 -17.35 5.64 63.60
CA THR A 339 -18.64 6.00 64.19
C THR A 339 -19.00 5.09 65.37
N THR A 340 -18.75 3.78 65.28
CA THR A 340 -18.92 2.85 66.42
C THR A 340 -17.96 3.15 67.58
N VAL A 341 -16.72 3.57 67.29
CA VAL A 341 -15.78 4.03 68.33
C VAL A 341 -16.29 5.33 68.98
N GLU A 342 -16.80 6.28 68.20
CA GLU A 342 -17.37 7.52 68.72
C GLU A 342 -18.69 7.34 69.49
N SER A 343 -19.48 6.30 69.20
CA SER A 343 -20.72 5.98 69.93
C SER A 343 -20.49 5.12 71.18
N ASP A 344 -19.63 4.12 71.09
CA ASP A 344 -19.52 3.04 72.10
C ASP A 344 -18.31 3.22 73.03
N TYR A 345 -17.30 4.01 72.62
CA TYR A 345 -16.05 4.18 73.37
C TYR A 345 -15.77 5.65 73.68
N VAL A 346 -15.91 6.01 74.95
CA VAL A 346 -15.41 7.30 75.44
C VAL A 346 -13.87 7.27 75.57
N PRO A 347 -13.16 8.38 75.29
CA PRO A 347 -11.71 8.46 75.51
C PRO A 347 -11.30 8.08 76.93
N LYS A 348 -10.09 7.53 77.14
CA LYS A 348 -9.59 7.14 78.49
C LYS A 348 -9.40 8.31 79.47
N THR A 349 -9.50 9.54 78.99
CA THR A 349 -9.59 10.77 79.81
C THR A 349 -10.99 11.04 80.36
N THR A 350 -12.02 10.40 79.79
CA THR A 350 -13.39 10.46 80.30
C THR A 350 -13.49 9.69 81.60
N THR A 351 -14.03 10.34 82.63
CA THR A 351 -14.21 9.76 83.95
C THR A 351 -15.66 9.45 84.24
N VAL A 352 -15.93 8.32 84.88
CA VAL A 352 -17.18 8.11 85.60
C VAL A 352 -16.92 8.45 87.07
N ASN A 353 -17.60 9.47 87.57
CA ASN A 353 -17.46 9.97 88.95
C ASN A 353 -16.00 10.30 89.36
N GLY A 354 -15.21 10.88 88.44
CA GLY A 354 -13.83 11.31 88.68
C GLY A 354 -12.75 10.24 88.55
N GLN A 355 -13.10 8.96 88.37
CA GLN A 355 -12.15 7.87 88.10
C GLN A 355 -11.99 7.63 86.58
N PRO A 356 -10.76 7.48 86.05
CA PRO A 356 -10.53 7.23 84.62
C PRO A 356 -10.89 5.80 84.22
N LEU A 357 -11.58 5.64 83.08
CA LEU A 357 -12.01 4.36 82.52
C LEU A 357 -10.84 3.59 81.88
N SER A 358 -9.97 3.04 82.74
CA SER A 358 -8.71 2.39 82.35
C SER A 358 -8.68 0.86 82.48
N GLY A 359 -9.75 0.25 82.99
CA GLY A 359 -9.93 -1.20 83.15
C GLY A 359 -11.38 -1.60 83.44
N ASP A 360 -11.64 -2.90 83.56
CA ASP A 360 -12.99 -3.49 83.62
C ASP A 360 -13.76 -3.23 84.92
N VAL A 361 -15.09 -3.32 84.81
CA VAL A 361 -16.05 -3.42 85.92
C VAL A 361 -16.84 -4.74 85.72
N THR A 362 -16.72 -5.70 86.65
CA THR A 362 -16.63 -7.15 86.34
C THR A 362 -17.94 -7.98 86.15
N ILE A 363 -17.97 -8.90 85.14
CA ILE A 363 -18.93 -10.05 84.92
C ILE A 363 -18.27 -11.26 84.13
N THR A 364 -19.05 -12.30 83.73
CA THR A 364 -18.65 -13.68 83.20
C THR A 364 -19.82 -14.33 82.37
N PHE A 365 -19.83 -15.44 81.57
CA PHE A 365 -18.97 -16.40 80.77
C PHE A 365 -19.98 -17.26 79.89
N ASP A 366 -19.80 -18.38 79.13
CA ASP A 366 -18.78 -19.43 78.81
C ASP A 366 -19.15 -20.21 77.47
N ALA A 367 -18.42 -21.23 76.96
CA ALA A 367 -18.71 -21.93 75.66
C ALA A 367 -18.19 -23.41 75.44
N TYR A 368 -18.67 -24.14 74.39
CA TYR A 368 -18.32 -25.57 74.02
C TYR A 368 -18.36 -25.91 72.48
N THR A 369 -18.01 -27.15 72.02
CA THR A 369 -17.53 -27.45 70.62
C THR A 369 -17.86 -28.84 69.94
N LYS A 370 -17.19 -29.17 68.81
CA LYS A 370 -17.46 -30.18 67.73
C LYS A 370 -16.61 -31.47 67.84
N ALA A 371 -17.24 -32.65 67.76
CA ALA A 371 -16.55 -33.96 67.61
C ALA A 371 -17.23 -34.98 66.66
N GLU A 372 -18.36 -34.64 66.04
CA GLU A 372 -19.37 -35.64 65.65
C GLU A 372 -19.44 -35.99 64.15
N SER A 373 -18.64 -35.36 63.28
CA SER A 373 -18.93 -35.31 61.83
C SER A 373 -18.20 -36.32 60.93
N ASP A 374 -17.03 -36.83 61.30
CA ASP A 374 -16.03 -37.30 60.31
C ASP A 374 -16.03 -38.84 60.07
N SER A 375 -17.18 -39.51 60.22
CA SER A 375 -17.26 -40.97 60.44
C SER A 375 -17.90 -41.83 59.32
N THR A 376 -18.19 -41.30 58.12
CA THR A 376 -19.33 -41.81 57.30
C THR A 376 -19.10 -42.35 55.86
N PHE A 377 -17.95 -42.16 55.18
CA PHE A 377 -17.47 -42.94 54.01
C PHE A 377 -18.31 -43.05 52.69
N VAL A 378 -17.72 -43.61 51.60
CA VAL A 378 -18.37 -44.04 50.32
C VAL A 378 -17.69 -45.35 49.78
N LYS A 379 -18.22 -46.01 48.72
CA LYS A 379 -18.05 -47.46 48.39
C LYS A 379 -17.41 -47.82 47.02
N GLN A 380 -17.21 -49.12 46.78
CA GLN A 380 -16.22 -49.72 45.87
C GLN A 380 -16.80 -50.77 44.86
N THR A 381 -17.82 -50.45 44.06
CA THR A 381 -18.54 -51.47 43.23
C THR A 381 -18.77 -51.05 41.78
N THR A 382 -17.72 -51.05 40.95
CA THR A 382 -17.77 -50.61 39.53
C THR A 382 -16.97 -51.55 38.61
N THR A 383 -17.48 -51.83 37.40
CA THR A 383 -17.01 -52.92 36.53
C THR A 383 -16.98 -52.52 35.04
N VAL A 384 -16.17 -53.21 34.22
CA VAL A 384 -16.09 -53.06 32.76
C VAL A 384 -16.06 -54.45 32.10
N ASN A 385 -16.82 -54.65 31.01
CA ASN A 385 -16.98 -55.93 30.30
C ASN A 385 -17.20 -57.18 31.20
N GLY A 386 -17.90 -56.99 32.33
CA GLY A 386 -18.23 -58.05 33.28
C GLY A 386 -17.17 -58.33 34.35
N GLN A 387 -16.03 -57.62 34.38
CA GLN A 387 -15.00 -57.72 35.42
C GLN A 387 -14.91 -56.44 36.27
N PRO A 388 -14.74 -56.51 37.60
CA PRO A 388 -14.53 -55.33 38.44
C PRO A 388 -13.23 -54.58 38.13
N LEU A 389 -13.23 -53.26 38.34
CA LEU A 389 -12.04 -52.40 38.22
C LEU A 389 -11.05 -52.67 39.35
N SER A 390 -10.36 -53.80 39.23
CA SER A 390 -9.35 -54.33 40.16
C SER A 390 -8.11 -54.91 39.45
N GLY A 391 -8.03 -54.82 38.12
CA GLY A 391 -6.88 -55.22 37.29
C GLY A 391 -7.16 -55.18 35.77
N ASP A 392 -6.12 -55.39 34.96
CA ASP A 392 -6.09 -55.21 33.49
C ASP A 392 -6.05 -56.56 32.70
N VAL A 393 -6.34 -56.57 31.37
CA VAL A 393 -6.58 -57.79 30.55
C VAL A 393 -6.17 -57.68 29.04
N THR A 394 -5.75 -58.78 28.39
CA THR A 394 -5.40 -58.91 26.92
C THR A 394 -5.73 -60.31 26.31
N ILE A 395 -5.87 -60.48 24.98
CA ILE A 395 -6.31 -61.75 24.27
C ILE A 395 -5.62 -61.94 22.87
N ASP A 396 -5.50 -63.18 22.34
CA ASP A 396 -4.86 -63.60 21.05
C ASP A 396 -5.46 -64.92 20.42
N THR A 397 -5.05 -65.32 19.18
CA THR A 397 -5.02 -66.68 18.50
C THR A 397 -5.94 -67.04 17.28
N LEU A 398 -5.68 -68.21 16.64
CA LEU A 398 -5.73 -68.58 15.18
C LEU A 398 -6.73 -69.77 14.86
N THR A 399 -7.07 -70.34 13.67
CA THR A 399 -6.60 -70.42 12.24
C THR A 399 -7.79 -70.78 11.29
N LEU A 400 -7.65 -71.06 9.96
CA LEU A 400 -7.67 -72.44 9.33
C LEU A 400 -7.69 -72.48 7.75
N THR A 401 -7.82 -73.70 7.19
CA THR A 401 -7.96 -74.28 5.80
C THR A 401 -9.02 -73.68 4.83
N GLY A 402 -9.11 -73.93 3.50
CA GLY A 402 -8.42 -74.76 2.46
C GLY A 402 -9.25 -74.69 1.12
N ASP A 403 -8.76 -74.83 -0.13
CA ASP A 403 -8.43 -76.05 -0.93
C ASP A 403 -8.01 -75.67 -2.41
N ASP A 404 -7.88 -76.61 -3.35
CA ASP A 404 -7.03 -76.61 -4.59
C ASP A 404 -7.47 -75.88 -5.92
N LEU A 405 -6.51 -75.79 -6.89
CA LEU A 405 -6.61 -75.92 -8.38
C LEU A 405 -6.22 -74.77 -9.39
N VAL A 406 -4.92 -74.73 -9.78
CA VAL A 406 -4.30 -74.58 -11.16
C VAL A 406 -4.48 -73.33 -12.09
N LEU A 407 -3.34 -72.66 -12.37
CA LEU A 407 -2.75 -72.04 -13.62
C LEU A 407 -3.63 -71.68 -14.87
N PRO A 408 -3.28 -70.63 -15.69
CA PRO A 408 -1.92 -70.28 -16.16
C PRO A 408 -1.56 -68.78 -16.43
N GLY A 409 -0.29 -68.49 -16.81
CA GLY A 409 0.04 -67.37 -17.74
C GLY A 409 1.12 -66.32 -17.40
N ASP A 410 2.42 -66.70 -17.46
CA ASP A 410 3.56 -66.00 -18.12
C ASP A 410 3.97 -64.51 -17.82
N ILE A 411 5.15 -64.13 -18.35
CA ILE A 411 5.76 -62.80 -18.58
C ILE A 411 6.48 -62.07 -17.41
N THR A 412 7.79 -62.36 -17.38
CA THR A 412 8.98 -61.55 -17.05
C THR A 412 8.89 -60.04 -16.74
N SER A 413 9.64 -59.62 -15.70
CA SER A 413 10.56 -58.47 -15.73
C SER A 413 11.62 -58.66 -14.64
N PRO A 414 12.93 -58.51 -14.94
CA PRO A 414 13.64 -57.34 -14.41
C PRO A 414 14.76 -56.80 -15.32
N GLU A 415 14.79 -55.47 -15.52
CA GLU A 415 15.99 -54.78 -15.98
C GLU A 415 16.63 -53.97 -14.85
N PHE A 416 17.86 -54.33 -14.46
CA PHE A 416 18.85 -53.34 -14.04
C PHE A 416 20.28 -53.83 -14.34
N ASN A 417 20.80 -53.32 -15.46
CA ASN A 417 22.00 -52.46 -15.51
C ASN A 417 23.34 -53.05 -14.99
N GLY A 418 24.31 -53.24 -15.90
CA GLY A 418 25.59 -53.89 -15.54
C GLY A 418 26.80 -53.79 -16.49
N SER A 419 26.81 -52.89 -17.49
CA SER A 419 27.99 -52.52 -18.33
C SER A 419 28.57 -53.56 -19.34
N LEU A 420 29.34 -52.98 -20.30
CA LEU A 420 30.49 -53.50 -21.05
C LEU A 420 30.44 -53.49 -22.60
N LYS A 421 29.59 -52.67 -23.23
CA LYS A 421 29.65 -52.44 -24.70
C LYS A 421 30.09 -51.02 -25.14
N ASP A 422 29.94 -50.00 -24.30
CA ASP A 422 30.01 -48.59 -24.70
C ASP A 422 31.42 -47.98 -24.94
N TYR A 423 32.45 -48.79 -25.30
CA TYR A 423 33.83 -48.28 -25.37
C TYR A 423 34.68 -48.70 -26.58
N ILE A 424 34.16 -49.46 -27.56
CA ILE A 424 35.02 -50.03 -28.63
C ILE A 424 34.58 -49.68 -30.08
N ASP A 425 33.31 -49.36 -30.34
CA ASP A 425 32.77 -49.30 -31.71
C ASP A 425 32.88 -47.92 -32.43
N ASN A 426 33.66 -46.97 -31.91
CA ASN A 426 33.51 -45.54 -32.27
C ASN A 426 34.77 -44.87 -32.85
N ALA A 427 35.51 -45.55 -33.74
CA ALA A 427 36.78 -45.05 -34.29
C ALA A 427 37.10 -45.48 -35.75
N THR A 428 36.13 -45.52 -36.65
CA THR A 428 36.39 -45.67 -38.11
C THR A 428 35.69 -44.58 -38.93
N PRO A 429 36.42 -43.65 -39.57
CA PRO A 429 35.81 -42.64 -40.44
C PRO A 429 35.42 -43.28 -41.79
N SER A 430 34.14 -43.61 -41.96
CA SER A 430 33.66 -44.17 -43.23
C SER A 430 33.71 -43.13 -44.34
N ILE A 431 34.30 -43.48 -45.48
CA ILE A 431 34.32 -42.65 -46.69
C ILE A 431 33.08 -43.03 -47.52
N ASP A 432 31.91 -42.67 -46.98
CA ASP A 432 30.63 -42.91 -47.64
C ASP A 432 30.35 -41.81 -48.68
N ALA A 433 30.27 -42.18 -49.95
CA ALA A 433 29.72 -41.33 -51.00
C ALA A 433 28.19 -41.47 -51.01
N TYR A 434 27.49 -40.63 -50.25
CA TYR A 434 26.02 -40.71 -50.13
C TYR A 434 25.32 -40.57 -51.48
N THR A 435 24.34 -41.45 -51.74
CA THR A 435 23.39 -41.24 -52.83
C THR A 435 22.53 -40.00 -52.55
N LYS A 436 21.87 -39.42 -53.57
CA LYS A 436 21.01 -38.24 -53.36
C LYS A 436 19.92 -38.50 -52.30
N ALA A 437 19.28 -39.66 -52.30
CA ALA A 437 18.24 -40.02 -51.33
C ALA A 437 18.79 -40.10 -49.89
N GLU A 438 20.02 -40.58 -49.69
CA GLU A 438 20.66 -40.58 -48.37
C GLU A 438 21.13 -39.20 -47.95
N SER A 439 21.58 -38.38 -48.90
CA SER A 439 21.94 -36.97 -48.67
C SER A 439 20.73 -36.19 -48.18
N ASP A 440 19.61 -36.26 -48.91
CA ASP A 440 18.36 -35.56 -48.56
C ASP A 440 17.78 -36.05 -47.20
N ASN A 441 18.04 -37.30 -46.80
CA ASN A 441 17.63 -37.88 -45.52
C ASN A 441 18.63 -37.65 -44.35
N LYS A 442 19.83 -37.10 -44.60
CA LYS A 442 20.87 -36.87 -43.58
C LYS A 442 21.29 -35.41 -43.44
N PHE A 443 21.07 -34.57 -44.46
CA PHE A 443 21.53 -33.18 -44.49
C PHE A 443 20.50 -32.24 -45.11
N VAL A 444 20.55 -30.99 -44.68
CA VAL A 444 19.65 -29.90 -45.10
C VAL A 444 20.35 -29.03 -46.13
N ALA A 445 19.67 -28.71 -47.22
CA ALA A 445 20.20 -27.80 -48.24
C ALA A 445 20.32 -26.37 -47.66
N GLN A 446 21.41 -25.68 -47.99
CA GLN A 446 21.68 -24.31 -47.51
C GLN A 446 20.63 -23.25 -47.90
N VAL A 447 19.68 -23.59 -48.79
CA VAL A 447 18.54 -22.74 -49.16
C VAL A 447 17.39 -22.74 -48.14
N THR A 448 17.36 -23.70 -47.19
CA THR A 448 16.44 -23.64 -46.04
C THR A 448 16.80 -22.44 -45.17
N THR A 449 15.80 -21.78 -44.57
CA THR A 449 16.00 -20.51 -43.87
C THR A 449 15.65 -20.56 -42.39
N ILE A 450 16.35 -19.73 -41.60
CA ILE A 450 15.93 -19.37 -40.24
C ILE A 450 15.38 -17.95 -40.33
N ASN A 451 14.08 -17.78 -40.10
CA ASN A 451 13.37 -16.51 -40.24
C ASN A 451 13.64 -15.76 -41.58
N GLY A 452 13.88 -16.48 -42.68
CA GLY A 452 14.17 -15.90 -44.01
C GLY A 452 15.67 -15.74 -44.35
N HIS A 453 16.59 -15.96 -43.41
CA HIS A 453 18.04 -15.99 -43.68
C HIS A 453 18.50 -17.38 -44.09
N ALA A 454 19.20 -17.49 -45.23
CA ALA A 454 19.71 -18.76 -45.76
C ALA A 454 20.88 -19.31 -44.94
N LEU A 455 21.00 -20.65 -44.90
CA LEU A 455 22.01 -21.39 -44.13
C LEU A 455 23.38 -21.51 -44.85
N SER A 456 23.63 -20.73 -45.91
CA SER A 456 24.91 -20.77 -46.66
C SER A 456 26.09 -20.16 -45.89
N ASP A 457 25.82 -19.32 -44.89
CA ASP A 457 26.80 -18.59 -44.08
C ASP A 457 26.36 -18.56 -42.60
N ASN A 458 27.15 -17.89 -41.74
CA ASN A 458 26.79 -17.65 -40.34
C ASN A 458 25.53 -16.76 -40.24
N VAL A 459 24.36 -17.39 -40.06
CA VAL A 459 23.07 -16.70 -39.88
C VAL A 459 23.12 -15.76 -38.68
N THR A 460 23.07 -14.46 -38.97
CA THR A 460 23.01 -13.39 -37.96
C THR A 460 21.57 -12.97 -37.74
N VAL A 461 20.88 -13.66 -36.82
CA VAL A 461 19.47 -13.38 -36.47
C VAL A 461 19.37 -11.98 -35.85
N THR A 462 18.53 -11.13 -36.43
CA THR A 462 18.24 -9.78 -35.94
C THR A 462 16.98 -9.75 -35.08
N LYS A 463 16.76 -8.63 -34.39
CA LYS A 463 15.51 -8.34 -33.67
C LYS A 463 14.24 -8.46 -34.54
N GLY A 464 14.29 -8.18 -35.84
CA GLY A 464 13.12 -8.26 -36.72
C GLY A 464 12.62 -9.70 -36.87
N ASP A 465 13.59 -10.61 -36.96
CA ASP A 465 13.40 -12.03 -37.25
C ASP A 465 12.71 -12.79 -36.10
N VAL A 466 12.87 -12.31 -34.87
CA VAL A 466 12.25 -12.86 -33.64
C VAL A 466 11.00 -12.08 -33.18
N GLY A 467 10.40 -11.28 -34.07
CA GLY A 467 9.19 -10.50 -33.77
C GLY A 467 9.41 -9.25 -32.91
N LEU A 468 10.68 -8.87 -32.66
CA LEU A 468 11.08 -7.72 -31.85
C LEU A 468 11.46 -6.49 -32.69
N GLY A 469 10.96 -6.38 -33.93
CA GLY A 469 11.40 -5.35 -34.90
C GLY A 469 11.34 -3.90 -34.42
N ASN A 470 10.41 -3.58 -33.51
CA ASN A 470 10.26 -2.25 -32.90
C ASN A 470 11.15 -2.00 -31.66
N VAL A 471 11.77 -3.04 -31.10
CA VAL A 471 12.76 -2.93 -30.02
C VAL A 471 14.07 -2.38 -30.60
N THR A 472 14.92 -1.74 -29.82
CA THR A 472 16.28 -1.37 -30.21
C THR A 472 17.24 -2.57 -30.09
N ASN A 473 18.51 -2.40 -30.48
CA ASN A 473 19.49 -3.50 -30.48
C ASN A 473 20.19 -3.65 -29.10
N ASP A 474 19.48 -3.25 -28.04
CA ASP A 474 19.98 -3.13 -26.68
C ASP A 474 19.81 -4.45 -25.91
N ALA A 475 20.46 -4.56 -24.74
CA ALA A 475 20.41 -5.77 -23.93
C ALA A 475 18.97 -6.05 -23.44
N GLN A 476 18.42 -7.21 -23.79
CA GLN A 476 17.11 -7.65 -23.30
C GLN A 476 17.21 -8.24 -21.88
N LEU A 477 16.17 -7.98 -21.08
CA LEU A 477 15.99 -8.56 -19.75
C LEU A 477 15.66 -10.05 -19.86
N LYS A 478 16.43 -10.89 -19.15
CA LYS A 478 16.30 -12.34 -19.18
C LYS A 478 15.24 -12.79 -18.18
N ILE A 479 14.43 -13.77 -18.58
CA ILE A 479 13.41 -14.41 -17.72
C ILE A 479 14.03 -14.88 -16.39
N SER A 480 15.18 -15.55 -16.44
CA SER A 480 15.88 -16.10 -15.27
C SER A 480 16.47 -15.05 -14.31
N SER A 481 16.83 -13.85 -14.81
CA SER A 481 17.39 -12.77 -13.98
C SER A 481 16.36 -12.15 -13.03
N ASN A 482 15.05 -12.35 -13.26
CA ASN A 482 13.98 -11.74 -12.48
C ASN A 482 14.15 -10.21 -12.32
N LEU A 483 14.40 -9.50 -13.43
CA LEU A 483 14.69 -8.05 -13.47
C LEU A 483 15.97 -7.60 -12.72
N GLY A 484 16.80 -8.52 -12.23
CA GLY A 484 18.11 -8.20 -11.64
C GLY A 484 19.15 -7.71 -12.66
N ASP A 485 18.84 -7.78 -13.95
CA ASP A 485 19.60 -7.25 -15.08
C ASP A 485 19.08 -5.90 -15.60
N LEU A 486 18.24 -5.20 -14.82
CA LEU A 486 17.90 -3.80 -15.07
C LEU A 486 19.14 -2.89 -14.93
N GLU A 487 19.49 -2.17 -15.99
CA GLU A 487 20.57 -1.16 -15.99
C GLU A 487 20.39 -0.10 -14.88
N SER A 488 19.14 0.30 -14.62
CA SER A 488 18.80 1.23 -13.54
C SER A 488 17.43 0.91 -12.95
N VAL A 489 17.44 0.35 -11.74
CA VAL A 489 16.22 0.14 -10.92
C VAL A 489 15.52 1.46 -10.63
N SER A 490 16.25 2.57 -10.46
CA SER A 490 15.66 3.91 -10.27
C SER A 490 14.88 4.36 -11.51
N THR A 491 15.47 4.21 -12.71
CA THR A 491 14.80 4.56 -13.97
C THR A 491 13.57 3.66 -14.21
N ALA A 492 13.67 2.36 -13.90
CA ALA A 492 12.54 1.44 -13.98
C ALA A 492 11.40 1.84 -13.03
N LYS A 493 11.69 2.15 -11.75
CA LYS A 493 10.71 2.67 -10.79
C LYS A 493 10.07 3.98 -11.24
N SER A 494 10.84 4.87 -11.87
CA SER A 494 10.35 6.14 -12.40
C SER A 494 9.38 5.92 -13.57
N ASN A 495 9.75 5.08 -14.54
CA ASN A 495 8.93 4.74 -15.70
C ASN A 495 7.63 4.00 -15.32
N LEU A 496 7.68 3.16 -14.29
CA LEU A 496 6.51 2.49 -13.70
C LEU A 496 5.69 3.40 -12.77
N GLY A 497 6.12 4.65 -12.54
CA GLY A 497 5.41 5.63 -11.70
C GLY A 497 5.37 5.30 -10.20
N ILE A 498 6.18 4.36 -9.74
CA ILE A 498 6.26 3.86 -8.35
C ILE A 498 7.31 4.59 -7.50
N ASP A 499 8.30 5.27 -8.11
CA ASP A 499 9.32 6.08 -7.41
C ASP A 499 8.75 7.34 -6.71
N ARG A 500 7.44 7.60 -6.86
CA ARG A 500 6.75 8.72 -6.22
C ARG A 500 6.65 8.57 -4.70
N PHE A 501 6.66 7.34 -4.17
CA PHE A 501 6.75 7.10 -2.74
C PHE A 501 8.23 6.88 -2.38
N THR A 502 8.75 7.62 -1.39
CA THR A 502 10.10 7.40 -0.88
C THR A 502 10.08 7.42 0.64
N GLN A 503 10.47 6.30 1.24
CA GLN A 503 10.63 6.15 2.67
C GLN A 503 12.08 6.44 3.05
N SER A 504 12.25 7.26 4.08
CA SER A 504 13.50 7.55 4.79
C SER A 504 13.45 6.90 6.17
N THR A 505 14.54 6.93 6.92
CA THR A 505 14.60 6.45 8.31
C THR A 505 13.87 7.34 9.33
N THR A 506 13.28 8.47 8.88
CA THR A 506 12.61 9.46 9.75
C THR A 506 11.38 10.14 9.11
N PHE A 507 10.99 9.74 7.89
CA PHE A 507 9.82 10.26 7.17
C PHE A 507 9.44 9.42 5.95
N VAL A 508 8.17 9.45 5.57
CA VAL A 508 7.67 9.05 4.24
C VAL A 508 7.35 10.30 3.43
N ARG A 509 7.70 10.32 2.15
CA ARG A 509 7.35 11.41 1.22
C ARG A 509 6.69 10.92 -0.06
N LEU A 510 5.79 11.76 -0.59
CA LEU A 510 5.14 11.62 -1.88
C LEU A 510 5.62 12.74 -2.82
N GLN A 511 6.30 12.36 -3.90
CA GLN A 511 6.99 13.25 -4.82
C GLN A 511 6.14 13.57 -6.06
N SER A 512 6.15 14.83 -6.50
CA SER A 512 5.61 15.21 -7.81
C SER A 512 6.49 14.66 -8.95
N THR A 513 5.92 14.46 -10.15
CA THR A 513 6.56 13.74 -11.27
C THR A 513 7.77 14.45 -11.91
N THR A 514 8.19 15.60 -11.39
CA THR A 514 9.32 16.39 -11.91
C THR A 514 10.32 16.70 -10.80
N ASN A 515 11.28 15.78 -10.61
CA ASN A 515 12.33 15.84 -9.57
C ASN A 515 13.26 17.08 -9.63
N THR A 516 13.14 17.96 -10.63
CA THR A 516 13.99 19.15 -10.78
C THR A 516 13.56 20.34 -9.94
N ASN A 517 12.26 20.54 -9.68
CA ASN A 517 11.72 21.68 -8.92
C ASN A 517 10.42 21.37 -8.15
N GLY A 518 9.99 20.10 -8.10
CA GLY A 518 8.73 19.72 -7.47
C GLY A 518 8.66 20.04 -5.96
N THR A 519 7.45 20.33 -5.49
CA THR A 519 7.11 20.16 -4.08
C THR A 519 6.80 18.69 -3.78
N GLN A 520 7.17 18.25 -2.58
CA GLN A 520 6.92 16.92 -2.04
C GLN A 520 5.97 17.04 -0.84
N LEU A 521 5.00 16.13 -0.70
CA LEU A 521 4.26 15.95 0.55
C LEU A 521 5.08 15.05 1.47
N VAL A 522 5.17 15.38 2.76
CA VAL A 522 6.01 14.68 3.74
C VAL A 522 5.19 14.38 5.00
N LEU A 523 5.26 13.14 5.46
CA LEU A 523 4.82 12.68 6.77
C LEU A 523 6.09 12.26 7.53
N ALA A 524 6.45 13.03 8.56
CA ALA A 524 7.59 12.72 9.44
C ALA A 524 7.11 12.06 10.74
N ASP A 525 7.93 11.15 11.29
CA ASP A 525 7.55 10.23 12.38
C ASP A 525 7.10 10.94 13.66
N GLY A 526 7.55 12.18 13.88
CA GLY A 526 7.05 13.08 14.94
C GLY A 526 5.67 13.71 14.67
N GLY A 527 4.81 13.06 13.87
CA GLY A 527 3.47 13.55 13.48
C GLY A 527 3.47 14.74 12.50
N GLY A 528 4.60 15.02 11.84
CA GLY A 528 4.76 16.20 11.00
C GLY A 528 4.21 16.01 9.58
N PHE A 529 3.01 16.53 9.30
CA PHE A 529 2.42 16.57 7.96
C PHE A 529 2.68 17.93 7.29
N ALA A 530 3.45 17.96 6.20
CA ALA A 530 3.84 19.19 5.52
C ALA A 530 4.07 19.01 4.01
N ILE A 531 3.82 20.06 3.22
CA ILE A 531 4.44 20.19 1.90
C ILE A 531 5.85 20.76 2.12
N GLN A 532 6.85 20.27 1.39
CA GLN A 532 8.21 20.80 1.38
C GLN A 532 8.71 20.99 -0.06
N THR A 533 9.74 21.81 -0.23
CA THR A 533 10.60 21.78 -1.43
C THR A 533 11.59 20.62 -1.36
N ASN A 534 12.26 20.30 -2.48
CA ASN A 534 13.38 19.35 -2.49
C ASN A 534 14.57 19.75 -1.59
N ALA A 535 14.64 21.00 -1.13
CA ALA A 535 15.62 21.48 -0.14
C ALA A 535 15.17 21.28 1.32
N GLY A 536 14.06 20.56 1.56
CA GLY A 536 13.50 20.33 2.90
C GLY A 536 12.75 21.53 3.52
N VAL A 537 12.69 22.67 2.82
CA VAL A 537 12.00 23.87 3.29
C VAL A 537 10.49 23.68 3.20
N THR A 538 9.79 23.76 4.33
CA THR A 538 8.32 23.68 4.41
C THR A 538 7.64 24.80 3.61
N VAL A 539 6.71 24.39 2.74
CA VAL A 539 5.83 25.25 1.96
C VAL A 539 4.42 25.17 2.59
N PRO A 540 3.78 26.30 2.93
CA PRO A 540 2.41 26.25 3.43
C PRO A 540 1.42 25.70 2.40
N ILE A 541 0.48 24.87 2.87
CA ILE A 541 -0.69 24.49 2.08
C ILE A 541 -1.54 25.76 1.86
N SER A 542 -1.93 26.01 0.61
CA SER A 542 -2.66 27.22 0.22
C SER A 542 -4.06 27.28 0.84
N ILE A 543 -4.60 28.49 1.00
CA ILE A 543 -5.97 28.73 1.49
C ILE A 543 -7.01 28.04 0.58
N SER A 544 -6.80 28.11 -0.73
CA SER A 544 -7.58 27.38 -1.76
C SER A 544 -7.49 25.85 -1.66
N SER A 545 -6.58 25.31 -0.85
CA SER A 545 -6.40 23.87 -0.61
C SER A 545 -6.67 23.46 0.84
N GLY A 546 -7.39 24.30 1.60
CA GLY A 546 -7.77 24.02 2.99
C GLY A 546 -6.67 24.24 4.03
N GLY A 547 -5.49 24.72 3.63
CA GLY A 547 -4.44 25.14 4.55
C GLY A 547 -4.60 26.58 5.00
N THR A 548 -3.83 27.01 5.99
CA THR A 548 -3.81 28.42 6.43
C THR A 548 -2.86 29.29 5.62
N GLY A 549 -2.15 28.78 4.61
CA GLY A 549 -1.19 29.56 3.81
C GLY A 549 -0.02 30.16 4.60
N ALA A 550 0.19 29.74 5.85
CA ALA A 550 1.09 30.40 6.80
C ALA A 550 2.12 29.45 7.43
N THR A 551 3.32 29.96 7.70
CA THR A 551 4.39 29.28 8.46
C THR A 551 4.41 29.63 9.95
N THR A 552 3.57 30.58 10.40
CA THR A 552 3.52 31.04 11.80
C THR A 552 2.07 31.12 12.30
N VAL A 553 1.87 30.96 13.61
CA VAL A 553 0.54 31.10 14.24
C VAL A 553 -0.07 32.48 14.01
N SER A 554 0.77 33.53 13.98
CA SER A 554 0.30 34.90 13.69
C SER A 554 -0.27 34.99 12.27
N ASN A 555 0.46 34.52 11.26
CA ASN A 555 0.01 34.59 9.87
C ASN A 555 -1.15 33.60 9.61
N ALA A 556 -1.25 32.51 10.37
CA ALA A 556 -2.38 31.60 10.30
C ALA A 556 -3.68 32.26 10.80
N LYS A 557 -3.61 33.13 11.81
CA LYS A 557 -4.75 33.96 12.23
C LYS A 557 -5.15 34.97 11.16
N VAL A 558 -4.18 35.65 10.51
CA VAL A 558 -4.44 36.57 9.37
C VAL A 558 -5.26 35.86 8.30
N ASN A 559 -4.76 34.72 7.83
CA ASN A 559 -5.34 34.00 6.69
C ASN A 559 -6.68 33.30 7.01
N LEU A 560 -7.01 33.13 8.29
CA LEU A 560 -8.34 32.71 8.76
C LEU A 560 -9.26 33.90 9.12
N GLN A 561 -8.81 35.14 8.96
CA GLN A 561 -9.51 36.38 9.37
C GLN A 561 -9.76 36.49 10.89
N VAL A 562 -8.92 35.81 11.69
CA VAL A 562 -8.95 35.77 13.17
C VAL A 562 -7.92 36.76 13.77
N ASP A 563 -7.40 37.70 12.98
CA ASP A 563 -6.41 38.73 13.36
C ASP A 563 -6.69 39.42 14.70
N ASN A 564 -7.97 39.73 14.93
CA ASN A 564 -8.38 40.56 16.06
C ASN A 564 -8.52 39.75 17.36
N LEU A 565 -8.38 38.41 17.34
CA LEU A 565 -8.50 37.57 18.53
C LEU A 565 -7.14 37.21 19.11
N GLU A 566 -6.74 37.94 20.16
CA GLU A 566 -5.53 37.68 20.93
C GLU A 566 -5.88 36.95 22.23
N GLN A 567 -5.14 35.90 22.55
CA GLN A 567 -5.31 35.11 23.76
C GLN A 567 -3.99 35.10 24.51
N THR A 568 -4.06 35.34 25.81
CA THR A 568 -2.93 35.49 26.73
C THR A 568 -3.20 34.68 27.99
N ASN A 569 -2.20 34.52 28.86
CA ASN A 569 -2.30 33.69 30.08
C ASN A 569 -3.34 34.17 31.12
N GLY A 570 -4.04 35.29 30.90
CA GLY A 570 -5.14 35.76 31.76
C GLY A 570 -6.30 36.46 31.05
N TYR A 571 -6.22 36.66 29.73
CA TYR A 571 -7.22 37.42 28.95
C TYR A 571 -7.38 36.84 27.55
N THR A 572 -8.63 36.71 27.09
CA THR A 572 -8.97 36.64 25.66
C THR A 572 -9.50 38.01 25.24
N VAL A 573 -8.87 38.66 24.27
CA VAL A 573 -9.25 40.01 23.82
C VAL A 573 -9.61 40.04 22.33
N VAL A 574 -10.69 40.75 22.02
CA VAL A 574 -11.11 41.12 20.66
C VAL A 574 -10.69 42.56 20.41
N LYS A 575 -9.70 42.76 19.56
CA LYS A 575 -9.21 44.08 19.12
C LYS A 575 -10.18 44.70 18.11
N GLY A 576 -10.27 46.02 18.06
CA GLY A 576 -10.83 46.71 16.90
C GLY A 576 -9.84 46.74 15.72
N PRO A 577 -10.25 47.22 14.54
CA PRO A 577 -9.37 47.32 13.38
C PRO A 577 -8.33 48.46 13.54
N GLY A 578 -7.07 48.17 13.22
CA GLY A 578 -5.99 49.16 13.14
C GLY A 578 -5.07 49.24 14.38
N ALA A 579 -3.87 49.76 14.19
CA ALA A 579 -2.77 49.72 15.17
C ALA A 579 -3.04 50.46 16.51
N ASN A 580 -4.04 51.35 16.55
CA ASN A 580 -4.44 52.11 17.74
C ASN A 580 -5.87 51.79 18.20
N ALA A 581 -6.38 50.61 17.89
CA ALA A 581 -7.74 50.22 18.27
C ALA A 581 -7.90 49.95 19.77
N SER A 582 -9.06 50.35 20.30
CA SER A 582 -9.59 49.82 21.56
C SER A 582 -9.93 48.33 21.41
N ARG A 583 -10.05 47.61 22.53
CA ARG A 583 -10.32 46.17 22.57
C ARG A 583 -11.29 45.78 23.69
N ILE A 584 -12.04 44.71 23.48
CA ILE A 584 -12.92 44.09 24.48
C ILE A 584 -12.18 42.88 25.05
N GLY A 585 -12.10 42.74 26.38
CA GLY A 585 -11.42 41.63 27.04
C GLY A 585 -12.36 40.79 27.90
N PHE A 586 -12.19 39.47 27.85
CA PHE A 586 -12.84 38.50 28.72
C PHE A 586 -11.77 37.91 29.66
N ILE A 587 -12.04 37.88 30.98
CA ILE A 587 -11.16 37.27 31.99
C ILE A 587 -11.73 35.96 32.52
N SER A 588 -10.89 35.17 33.19
CA SER A 588 -11.25 33.94 33.92
C SER A 588 -12.47 34.13 34.84
N ASP A 589 -12.58 35.29 35.47
CA ASP A 589 -13.52 35.57 36.56
C ASP A 589 -14.88 36.10 36.04
N GLY A 590 -15.18 35.88 34.76
CA GLY A 590 -16.45 36.21 34.11
C GLY A 590 -16.69 37.70 33.82
N GLN A 591 -15.74 38.59 34.13
CA GLN A 591 -15.87 40.03 33.85
C GLN A 591 -15.52 40.37 32.40
N ILE A 592 -16.14 41.43 31.88
CA ILE A 592 -15.86 42.01 30.57
C ILE A 592 -15.19 43.38 30.76
N LEU A 593 -14.05 43.57 30.09
CA LEU A 593 -13.25 44.78 30.11
C LEU A 593 -13.38 45.52 28.79
N PHE A 594 -13.30 46.85 28.83
CA PHE A 594 -12.98 47.68 27.67
C PHE A 594 -11.61 48.29 27.91
N GLN A 595 -10.72 48.22 26.93
CA GLN A 595 -9.34 48.72 27.01
C GLN A 595 -9.00 49.60 25.82
N ASN A 596 -8.16 50.62 26.03
CA ASN A 596 -7.58 51.41 24.94
C ASN A 596 -6.40 50.69 24.26
N SER A 597 -5.81 51.29 23.23
CA SER A 597 -4.68 50.70 22.48
C SER A 597 -3.47 50.37 23.38
N LEU A 598 -3.17 51.25 24.34
CA LEU A 598 -2.12 51.06 25.35
C LEU A 598 -2.46 49.99 26.40
N GLY A 599 -3.68 49.43 26.38
CA GLY A 599 -4.13 48.36 27.27
C GLY A 599 -4.63 48.81 28.63
N ASN A 600 -4.78 50.11 28.87
CA ASN A 600 -5.41 50.61 30.07
C ASN A 600 -6.92 50.37 29.98
N ASN A 601 -7.54 49.88 31.07
CA ASN A 601 -8.99 49.78 31.17
C ASN A 601 -9.63 51.17 30.97
N ILE A 602 -10.81 51.20 30.36
CA ILE A 602 -11.62 52.40 30.12
C ILE A 602 -13.10 52.10 30.41
N GLY A 603 -13.87 53.11 30.80
CA GLY A 603 -15.32 52.98 30.92
C GLY A 603 -15.98 52.93 29.54
N LEU A 604 -16.97 52.05 29.35
CA LEU A 604 -17.83 52.05 28.16
C LEU A 604 -18.60 53.40 28.10
N PRO A 605 -18.47 54.22 27.04
CA PRO A 605 -19.05 55.56 27.03
C PRO A 605 -20.58 55.54 27.02
N ILE A 606 -21.19 56.63 27.48
CA ILE A 606 -22.66 56.77 27.57
C ILE A 606 -23.37 56.68 26.21
N THR A 607 -22.70 57.08 25.13
CA THR A 607 -23.16 56.90 23.74
C THR A 607 -23.21 55.45 23.28
N ALA A 608 -22.55 54.53 23.99
CA ALA A 608 -22.59 53.09 23.78
C ALA A 608 -23.40 52.35 24.87
N GLY A 609 -24.24 53.05 25.63
CA GLY A 609 -25.09 52.48 26.67
C GLY A 609 -24.39 52.18 28.00
N GLY A 610 -23.10 52.53 28.14
CA GLY A 610 -22.38 52.45 29.40
C GLY A 610 -22.57 53.70 30.28
N THR A 611 -21.79 53.82 31.35
CA THR A 611 -21.78 55.01 32.22
C THR A 611 -20.58 55.93 31.97
N GLY A 612 -19.66 55.57 31.07
CA GLY A 612 -18.38 56.26 30.86
C GLY A 612 -17.39 56.18 32.04
N ALA A 613 -17.74 55.45 33.10
CA ALA A 613 -17.04 55.44 34.38
C ALA A 613 -16.21 54.16 34.60
N MET A 614 -15.18 54.28 35.43
CA MET A 614 -14.39 53.14 35.95
C MET A 614 -14.58 52.90 37.46
N SER A 615 -15.32 53.77 38.16
CA SER A 615 -15.70 53.59 39.56
C SER A 615 -17.21 53.71 39.76
N VAL A 616 -17.72 53.16 40.86
CA VAL A 616 -19.14 53.27 41.23
C VAL A 616 -19.52 54.71 41.57
N ALA A 617 -18.57 55.54 42.03
CA ALA A 617 -18.80 56.96 42.32
C ALA A 617 -19.03 57.75 41.03
N ASP A 618 -18.15 57.58 40.04
CA ASP A 618 -18.26 58.25 38.73
C ASP A 618 -19.46 57.71 37.94
N ALA A 619 -19.79 56.42 38.08
CA ALA A 619 -20.99 55.83 37.47
C ALA A 619 -22.27 56.49 38.01
N ARG A 620 -22.36 56.72 39.33
CA ARG A 620 -23.47 57.51 39.91
C ARG A 620 -23.46 58.96 39.44
N ALA A 621 -22.29 59.56 39.21
CA ALA A 621 -22.19 60.94 38.74
C ALA A 621 -22.70 61.09 37.30
N ASN A 622 -22.27 60.20 36.41
CA ASN A 622 -22.64 60.21 35.00
C ASN A 622 -24.10 59.78 34.75
N LEU A 623 -24.68 58.98 35.66
CA LEU A 623 -26.12 58.72 35.72
C LEU A 623 -26.93 59.83 36.43
N GLY A 624 -26.29 60.89 36.95
CA GLY A 624 -26.94 62.00 37.65
C GLY A 624 -27.46 61.69 39.06
N VAL A 625 -27.21 60.48 39.58
CA VAL A 625 -27.75 59.96 40.84
C VAL A 625 -26.81 60.11 42.05
N THR A 626 -25.74 60.90 41.97
CA THR A 626 -24.82 61.18 43.11
C THR A 626 -25.50 61.72 44.37
N ARG A 627 -26.69 62.31 44.24
CA ARG A 627 -27.50 62.79 45.38
C ARG A 627 -28.31 61.68 46.06
N PHE A 628 -28.54 60.55 45.39
CA PHE A 628 -29.23 59.39 45.94
C PHE A 628 -28.21 58.41 46.51
N SER A 629 -28.32 58.12 47.80
CA SER A 629 -27.46 57.15 48.48
C SER A 629 -28.29 56.24 49.36
N SER A 630 -28.20 54.93 49.12
CA SER A 630 -28.83 53.89 49.93
C SER A 630 -27.78 53.09 50.70
N THR A 631 -28.09 52.84 51.96
CA THR A 631 -27.40 51.92 52.86
C THR A 631 -28.33 50.76 53.19
N ALA A 632 -27.85 49.74 53.89
CA ALA A 632 -28.69 48.60 54.31
C ALA A 632 -29.89 48.98 55.21
N GLN A 633 -29.90 50.19 55.80
CA GLN A 633 -30.94 50.63 56.75
C GLN A 633 -31.65 51.94 56.35
N THR A 634 -31.11 52.71 55.40
CA THR A 634 -31.61 54.07 55.09
C THR A 634 -31.31 54.47 53.65
N THR A 635 -32.31 55.00 52.95
CA THR A 635 -32.15 55.68 51.66
C THR A 635 -32.22 57.19 51.86
N THR A 636 -31.37 57.93 51.16
CA THR A 636 -31.16 59.37 51.35
C THR A 636 -31.12 60.14 50.02
N VAL A 637 -31.56 61.39 50.07
CA VAL A 637 -31.46 62.38 48.99
C VAL A 637 -30.77 63.63 49.53
N THR A 638 -29.55 63.87 49.07
CA THR A 638 -28.70 64.98 49.56
C THR A 638 -28.86 66.22 48.68
N SER A 639 -28.91 67.39 49.30
CA SER A 639 -28.97 68.69 48.62
C SER A 639 -27.70 69.02 47.81
N PRO A 640 -27.74 69.94 46.83
CA PRO A 640 -26.60 70.24 45.96
C PRO A 640 -25.32 70.71 46.64
N ASP A 641 -25.42 71.23 47.86
CA ASP A 641 -24.34 71.73 48.72
C ASP A 641 -23.90 70.73 49.81
N GLY A 642 -24.55 69.56 49.91
CA GLY A 642 -24.32 68.57 50.96
C GLY A 642 -25.01 68.87 52.30
N ALA A 643 -25.49 70.09 52.55
CA ALA A 643 -25.83 70.59 53.89
C ALA A 643 -27.24 70.21 54.40
N SER A 644 -28.00 69.45 53.61
CA SER A 644 -29.33 68.94 53.93
C SER A 644 -29.51 67.56 53.32
N ILE A 645 -29.98 66.60 54.12
CA ILE A 645 -30.26 65.23 53.66
C ILE A 645 -31.71 64.92 54.00
N LEU A 646 -32.53 64.64 52.98
CA LEU A 646 -33.83 63.98 53.15
C LEU A 646 -33.56 62.47 53.29
N PHE A 647 -34.17 61.79 54.26
CA PHE A 647 -33.97 60.36 54.50
C PHE A 647 -35.28 59.59 54.70
N VAL A 648 -35.23 58.28 54.43
CA VAL A 648 -36.24 57.28 54.80
C VAL A 648 -35.50 56.03 55.30
N ASN A 649 -35.85 55.50 56.46
CA ASN A 649 -35.23 54.30 57.04
C ASN A 649 -36.16 53.06 57.03
N ASN A 650 -35.59 51.89 57.30
CA ASN A 650 -36.34 50.63 57.33
C ASN A 650 -37.31 50.48 58.52
N ALA A 651 -37.23 51.38 59.53
CA ALA A 651 -38.19 51.42 60.63
C ALA A 651 -39.46 52.22 60.29
N GLY A 652 -39.48 52.92 59.15
CA GLY A 652 -40.58 53.77 58.69
C GLY A 652 -40.40 55.26 59.00
N ASP A 653 -39.32 55.65 59.67
CA ASP A 653 -39.01 57.06 59.91
C ASP A 653 -38.57 57.72 58.60
N TRP A 654 -39.02 58.96 58.41
CA TRP A 654 -38.57 59.83 57.33
C TRP A 654 -38.44 61.26 57.84
N GLY A 655 -37.55 62.05 57.23
CA GLY A 655 -37.33 63.42 57.65
C GLY A 655 -36.18 64.10 56.93
N CYS A 656 -35.83 65.30 57.37
CA CYS A 656 -34.66 66.03 56.90
C CYS A 656 -33.68 66.24 58.05
N ILE A 657 -32.39 66.04 57.79
CA ILE A 657 -31.28 66.31 58.72
C ILE A 657 -30.29 67.31 58.11
N VAL A 658 -29.52 67.97 58.97
CA VAL A 658 -28.27 68.66 58.62
C VAL A 658 -27.14 67.63 58.54
N ALA A 659 -26.11 67.91 57.76
CA ALA A 659 -24.89 67.11 57.67
C ALA A 659 -23.67 67.97 58.04
N PRO A 660 -22.63 67.40 58.68
CA PRO A 660 -22.45 65.98 59.01
C PRO A 660 -23.01 65.58 60.39
N ASP A 661 -23.61 66.51 61.12
CA ASP A 661 -24.04 66.39 62.52
C ASP A 661 -25.30 65.53 62.73
N GLY A 662 -26.08 65.26 61.68
CA GLY A 662 -27.26 64.41 61.74
C GLY A 662 -28.44 65.04 62.50
N ALA A 663 -28.32 66.30 62.90
CA ALA A 663 -29.34 67.02 63.63
C ALA A 663 -30.61 67.14 62.78
N ALA A 664 -31.77 66.83 63.37
CA ALA A 664 -33.05 67.03 62.71
C ALA A 664 -33.19 68.49 62.24
N LYS A 665 -33.58 68.68 60.98
CA LYS A 665 -33.70 69.98 60.32
C LYS A 665 -35.19 70.36 60.25
N PRO A 666 -35.77 70.94 61.32
CA PRO A 666 -37.19 71.24 61.37
C PRO A 666 -37.60 72.22 60.27
N LEU A 667 -38.84 72.09 59.81
CA LEU A 667 -39.44 73.12 58.96
C LEU A 667 -39.47 74.45 59.72
N ARG A 668 -38.92 75.50 59.09
CA ARG A 668 -38.90 76.84 59.66
C ARG A 668 -40.34 77.34 59.85
N VAL A 669 -40.57 78.29 60.76
CA VAL A 669 -41.92 78.79 61.06
C VAL A 669 -42.58 79.44 59.83
N ASP A 670 -41.79 80.12 58.97
CA ASP A 670 -42.21 80.64 57.66
C ASP A 670 -42.59 79.55 56.64
N ARG A 671 -42.33 78.27 56.95
CA ARG A 671 -42.66 77.08 56.16
C ARG A 671 -43.62 76.13 56.88
N GLY A 672 -44.36 76.61 57.87
CA GLY A 672 -45.63 75.99 58.33
C GLY A 672 -45.68 75.48 59.77
N GLY A 673 -44.60 75.56 60.55
CA GLY A 673 -44.50 74.88 61.86
C GLY A 673 -45.57 75.19 62.92
N THR A 674 -46.27 76.33 62.84
CA THR A 674 -47.35 76.73 63.78
C THR A 674 -48.55 77.40 63.11
N GLY A 675 -48.61 77.40 61.78
CA GLY A 675 -49.70 78.01 61.00
C GLY A 675 -49.82 79.55 61.07
N SER A 676 -48.90 80.27 61.72
CA SER A 676 -48.98 81.75 61.81
C SER A 676 -47.61 82.44 61.72
N VAL A 677 -47.59 83.61 61.06
CA VAL A 677 -46.39 84.42 60.81
C VAL A 677 -46.32 85.69 61.68
N THR A 678 -47.22 85.85 62.67
CA THR A 678 -47.21 86.98 63.60
C THR A 678 -47.25 86.51 65.04
N ALA A 679 -46.60 87.25 65.94
CA ALA A 679 -46.66 86.96 67.38
C ALA A 679 -48.08 87.06 67.96
N ALA A 680 -48.99 87.81 67.33
CA ALA A 680 -50.40 87.86 67.69
C ALA A 680 -51.12 86.55 67.31
N GLY A 681 -51.06 86.14 66.03
CA GLY A 681 -51.70 84.91 65.57
C GLY A 681 -51.10 83.63 66.18
N ALA A 682 -49.80 83.64 66.51
CA ALA A 682 -49.18 82.56 67.29
C ALA A 682 -49.77 82.44 68.71
N ARG A 683 -50.13 83.56 69.37
CA ARG A 683 -50.87 83.53 70.65
C ARG A 683 -52.33 83.12 70.47
N THR A 684 -52.98 83.47 69.35
CA THR A 684 -54.33 82.98 69.01
C THR A 684 -54.35 81.47 68.87
N ASN A 685 -53.36 80.87 68.18
CA ASN A 685 -53.23 79.43 68.03
C ASN A 685 -52.84 78.69 69.33
N LEU A 686 -52.61 79.41 70.43
CA LEU A 686 -52.20 78.89 71.75
C LEU A 686 -53.05 79.40 72.93
N SER A 687 -54.07 80.22 72.69
CA SER A 687 -55.07 80.71 73.68
C SER A 687 -54.52 81.38 74.95
N VAL A 688 -53.70 82.44 74.84
CA VAL A 688 -53.10 83.16 75.99
C VAL A 688 -53.14 84.70 75.92
N TYR A 689 -53.33 85.35 77.08
CA TYR A 689 -53.39 86.83 77.29
C TYR A 689 -52.04 87.46 77.69
N SER A 690 -51.98 88.80 77.80
CA SER A 690 -50.78 89.58 78.15
C SER A 690 -50.93 90.46 79.40
N LYS A 691 -49.79 90.90 79.99
CA LYS A 691 -49.80 91.72 81.22
C LYS A 691 -50.52 93.08 81.07
N GLY A 692 -50.42 93.73 79.91
CA GLY A 692 -50.96 95.09 79.72
C GLY A 692 -52.49 95.17 79.82
N GLU A 693 -53.18 94.03 79.73
CA GLU A 693 -54.65 93.94 79.76
C GLU A 693 -55.21 93.90 81.20
N ILE A 694 -54.35 93.71 82.22
CA ILE A 694 -54.76 93.59 83.63
C ILE A 694 -54.69 94.92 84.39
N ASP A 695 -53.66 95.73 84.16
CA ASP A 695 -53.35 96.91 85.01
C ASP A 695 -54.36 98.09 84.86
N ALA A 696 -55.32 98.01 83.93
CA ALA A 696 -56.22 99.10 83.55
C ALA A 696 -57.58 99.16 84.30
N VAL A 697 -57.82 98.28 85.27
CA VAL A 697 -59.18 98.00 85.79
C VAL A 697 -59.58 98.81 87.05
N ILE A 698 -58.62 99.41 87.77
CA ILE A 698 -58.85 100.04 89.09
C ILE A 698 -58.58 101.57 89.03
N ASN A 699 -59.48 102.40 89.58
CA ASN A 699 -59.39 103.87 89.57
C ASN A 699 -59.52 104.49 90.98
N HIS A 700 -58.50 105.23 91.43
CA HIS A 700 -58.41 105.92 92.73
C HIS A 700 -57.66 107.26 92.58
N THR A 701 -57.96 108.25 93.42
CA THR A 701 -57.34 109.60 93.40
C THR A 701 -57.38 110.24 94.78
N VAL A 702 -56.48 111.19 95.07
CA VAL A 702 -56.39 111.90 96.36
C VAL A 702 -56.25 113.41 96.13
N ILE A 703 -56.91 114.24 96.95
CA ILE A 703 -56.82 115.71 96.88
C ILE A 703 -56.38 116.29 98.24
N PRO A 704 -55.24 117.00 98.33
CA PRO A 704 -54.81 117.70 99.54
C PRO A 704 -55.44 119.11 99.70
N GLY A 705 -55.39 119.66 100.91
CA GLY A 705 -55.82 121.03 101.22
C GLY A 705 -55.43 121.48 102.63
N THR A 706 -55.95 122.63 103.05
CA THR A 706 -55.81 123.16 104.42
C THR A 706 -57.14 123.76 104.91
N ILE A 707 -57.42 123.64 106.21
CA ILE A 707 -58.67 124.11 106.82
C ILE A 707 -58.41 124.68 108.22
N SER A 708 -59.13 125.74 108.58
CA SER A 708 -59.11 126.37 109.91
C SER A 708 -60.33 125.94 110.73
N PRO A 709 -60.31 126.03 112.07
CA PRO A 709 -61.49 125.77 112.88
C PRO A 709 -62.68 126.65 112.46
N GLY A 710 -63.87 126.06 112.40
CA GLY A 710 -65.12 126.68 111.94
C GLY A 710 -65.23 126.88 110.42
N GLN A 711 -64.19 126.58 109.64
CA GLN A 711 -64.18 126.80 108.19
C GLN A 711 -64.91 125.68 107.43
N ARG A 712 -65.58 126.05 106.33
CA ARG A 712 -66.10 125.13 105.30
C ARG A 712 -65.44 125.43 103.97
N VAL A 713 -65.00 124.39 103.28
CA VAL A 713 -64.34 124.42 101.96
C VAL A 713 -65.16 123.55 101.01
N VAL A 714 -65.20 123.90 99.72
CA VAL A 714 -65.77 123.06 98.66
C VAL A 714 -64.69 122.83 97.61
N LEU A 715 -64.51 121.57 97.22
CA LEU A 715 -63.52 121.11 96.24
C LEU A 715 -64.24 120.47 95.06
N GLY A 716 -63.64 120.59 93.87
CA GLY A 716 -64.12 119.86 92.70
C GLY A 716 -63.97 118.36 92.87
N ASN A 717 -64.99 117.58 92.48
CA ASN A 717 -64.84 116.13 92.31
C ASN A 717 -64.01 115.87 91.04
N PRO A 718 -62.84 115.20 91.12
CA PRO A 718 -61.94 115.01 89.98
C PRO A 718 -62.53 114.09 88.89
N TYR A 719 -63.57 113.32 89.22
CA TYR A 719 -64.31 112.49 88.26
C TYR A 719 -65.55 113.19 87.67
N GLY A 720 -65.82 114.44 88.05
CA GLY A 720 -66.98 115.24 87.63
C GLY A 720 -67.98 115.49 88.76
N ALA A 721 -68.55 116.70 88.83
CA ALA A 721 -69.35 117.17 89.97
C ALA A 721 -70.59 116.33 90.32
N SER A 722 -71.12 115.55 89.37
CA SER A 722 -72.27 114.64 89.58
C SER A 722 -71.91 113.15 89.49
N VAL A 723 -70.63 112.77 89.55
CA VAL A 723 -70.23 111.35 89.59
C VAL A 723 -70.17 110.87 91.04
N PRO A 724 -70.95 109.86 91.45
CA PRO A 724 -70.88 109.31 92.80
C PRO A 724 -69.47 108.83 93.16
N VAL A 725 -68.97 109.35 94.29
CA VAL A 725 -67.65 109.03 94.84
C VAL A 725 -67.76 108.72 96.32
N ILE A 726 -67.00 107.73 96.77
CA ILE A 726 -66.72 107.56 98.20
C ILE A 726 -65.58 108.51 98.53
N VAL A 727 -65.78 109.35 99.55
CA VAL A 727 -64.81 110.35 100.00
C VAL A 727 -64.51 110.22 101.48
N GLU A 728 -63.26 110.43 101.83
CA GLU A 728 -62.78 110.23 103.21
C GLU A 728 -61.76 111.30 103.57
N ALA A 729 -62.01 112.05 104.66
CA ALA A 729 -61.13 113.10 105.15
C ALA A 729 -60.14 112.58 106.19
N GLU A 730 -58.86 112.87 105.97
CA GLU A 730 -57.79 112.72 106.95
C GLU A 730 -57.12 114.09 107.17
N VAL A 731 -56.77 114.42 108.41
CA VAL A 731 -55.98 115.61 108.76
C VAL A 731 -54.54 115.23 109.11
N TYR A 732 -53.60 116.16 108.91
CA TYR A 732 -52.20 115.98 109.28
C TYR A 732 -51.88 116.75 110.56
N VAL A 733 -51.61 116.03 111.66
CA VAL A 733 -51.21 116.61 112.95
C VAL A 733 -50.12 115.73 113.56
N TYR A 734 -49.14 116.35 114.26
CA TYR A 734 -48.04 115.67 114.95
C TYR A 734 -47.26 114.66 114.09
N GLY A 735 -47.20 114.89 112.77
CA GLY A 735 -46.47 114.04 111.82
C GLY A 735 -47.28 112.90 111.19
N MET A 736 -48.56 112.72 111.56
CA MET A 736 -49.39 111.61 111.11
C MET A 736 -50.67 112.08 110.41
N TRP A 737 -51.10 111.31 109.40
CA TRP A 737 -52.42 111.43 108.78
C TRP A 737 -53.43 110.55 109.53
N PHE A 738 -54.55 111.11 109.98
CA PHE A 738 -55.60 110.35 110.67
C PHE A 738 -56.99 111.01 110.53
N LYS A 739 -58.03 110.24 110.87
CA LYS A 739 -59.43 110.70 110.89
C LYS A 739 -59.76 111.23 112.29
N THR A 740 -60.32 112.43 112.37
CA THR A 740 -60.83 113.00 113.63
C THR A 740 -62.23 112.49 114.00
N GLY A 741 -62.98 111.99 113.02
CA GLY A 741 -64.44 111.94 113.11
C GLY A 741 -65.07 113.34 113.12
N TRP A 742 -66.35 113.41 113.47
CA TRP A 742 -67.11 114.66 113.64
C TRP A 742 -68.00 114.56 114.88
N ILE A 743 -67.94 115.55 115.77
CA ILE A 743 -68.67 115.57 117.04
C ILE A 743 -69.32 116.94 117.23
N TYR A 744 -70.54 116.96 117.79
CA TYR A 744 -71.24 118.19 118.19
C TYR A 744 -71.59 118.12 119.67
N ASN A 745 -71.11 119.10 120.46
CA ASN A 745 -71.47 119.25 121.86
C ASN A 745 -72.58 120.30 122.01
N SER A 746 -73.79 119.83 122.29
CA SER A 746 -74.98 120.67 122.45
C SER A 746 -74.98 121.54 123.71
N SER A 747 -74.20 121.18 124.74
CA SER A 747 -74.15 121.92 126.02
C SER A 747 -73.19 123.11 126.01
N SER A 748 -72.20 123.12 125.12
CA SER A 748 -71.33 124.27 124.84
C SER A 748 -71.58 124.91 123.46
N ASN A 749 -72.49 124.36 122.66
CA ASN A 749 -72.81 124.77 121.28
C ASN A 749 -71.57 124.84 120.37
N GLN A 750 -70.70 123.83 120.47
CA GLN A 750 -69.42 123.73 119.78
C GLN A 750 -69.28 122.40 119.02
N SER A 751 -68.63 122.44 117.86
CA SER A 751 -68.30 121.24 117.06
C SER A 751 -66.81 120.93 117.05
N PHE A 752 -66.46 119.67 116.83
CA PHE A 752 -65.10 119.14 116.90
C PHE A 752 -64.83 118.19 115.72
N GLY A 753 -63.64 118.28 115.14
CA GLY A 753 -63.19 117.42 114.04
C GLY A 753 -63.31 118.05 112.65
N VAL A 754 -62.94 117.28 111.63
CA VAL A 754 -63.08 117.58 110.20
C VAL A 754 -63.76 116.40 109.50
N MET A 755 -64.77 116.68 108.68
CA MET A 755 -65.40 115.68 107.81
C MET A 755 -65.39 116.12 106.35
N ALA A 756 -65.47 115.14 105.44
CA ALA A 756 -65.80 115.39 104.04
C ALA A 756 -67.07 114.64 103.64
N SER A 757 -67.77 115.17 102.64
CA SER A 757 -68.95 114.54 102.05
C SER A 757 -69.07 114.92 100.58
N TYR A 758 -69.42 113.94 99.75
CA TYR A 758 -69.82 114.19 98.37
C TYR A 758 -71.24 114.75 98.37
N ILE A 759 -71.45 115.85 97.64
CA ILE A 759 -72.76 116.42 97.37
C ILE A 759 -72.87 116.61 95.86
N GLU A 760 -73.83 115.89 95.25
CA GLU A 760 -74.04 115.90 93.81
C GLU A 760 -74.26 117.32 93.25
N GLY A 761 -73.65 117.62 92.10
CA GLY A 761 -73.63 118.93 91.47
C GLY A 761 -72.78 119.98 92.20
N THR A 762 -72.45 119.78 93.48
CA THR A 762 -71.65 120.71 94.30
C THR A 762 -70.18 120.27 94.41
N GLY A 763 -69.91 118.96 94.32
CA GLY A 763 -68.57 118.38 94.47
C GLY A 763 -68.33 117.81 95.87
N ILE A 764 -67.12 118.02 96.39
CA ILE A 764 -66.67 117.47 97.67
C ILE A 764 -66.61 118.60 98.70
N VAL A 765 -67.51 118.56 99.67
CA VAL A 765 -67.54 119.52 100.77
C VAL A 765 -66.65 119.01 101.89
N VAL A 766 -65.76 119.86 102.41
CA VAL A 766 -64.93 119.59 103.59
C VAL A 766 -65.25 120.64 104.65
N GLN A 767 -65.54 120.22 105.87
CA GLN A 767 -65.96 121.12 106.94
C GLN A 767 -65.23 120.80 108.24
N ALA A 768 -64.76 121.85 108.93
CA ALA A 768 -64.14 121.81 110.24
C ALA A 768 -65.10 122.30 111.33
N GLY A 769 -65.05 121.68 112.50
CA GLY A 769 -65.78 122.11 113.68
C GLY A 769 -65.15 123.35 114.32
N SER A 770 -65.81 123.90 115.35
CA SER A 770 -65.27 124.96 116.22
C SER A 770 -63.83 124.70 116.70
N PHE A 771 -63.43 123.43 116.80
CA PHE A 771 -62.04 122.97 116.93
C PHE A 771 -61.76 121.80 115.98
N ILE A 772 -60.51 121.63 115.53
CA ILE A 772 -60.15 120.57 114.56
C ILE A 772 -59.84 119.22 115.21
N GLY A 773 -59.44 119.18 116.48
CA GLY A 773 -59.21 117.94 117.24
C GLY A 773 -60.38 117.53 118.14
N THR A 774 -60.31 116.36 118.77
CA THR A 774 -61.35 115.78 119.63
C THR A 774 -61.07 116.03 121.12
N SER A 775 -62.12 115.97 121.97
CA SER A 775 -62.00 116.17 123.43
C SER A 775 -62.11 114.85 124.20
N SER A 776 -61.31 114.69 125.25
CA SER A 776 -61.00 113.41 125.91
C SER A 776 -62.09 112.83 126.82
N GLY A 777 -63.36 113.21 126.64
CA GLY A 777 -64.46 112.81 127.53
C GLY A 777 -65.77 112.40 126.84
N LEU A 778 -65.85 112.46 125.50
CA LEU A 778 -67.11 112.29 124.75
C LEU A 778 -66.95 111.50 123.43
N THR A 779 -65.88 110.72 123.25
CA THR A 779 -65.54 110.06 121.98
C THR A 779 -65.89 108.58 121.97
N GLY A 780 -66.77 108.17 121.04
CA GLY A 780 -67.02 106.75 120.71
C GLY A 780 -66.01 106.15 119.71
N ASP A 781 -65.42 106.98 118.85
CA ASP A 781 -64.44 106.56 117.84
C ASP A 781 -63.00 106.94 118.22
N GLY A 782 -62.10 105.96 118.11
CA GLY A 782 -60.70 106.04 118.54
C GLY A 782 -59.80 106.87 117.62
N SER A 783 -60.02 108.18 117.55
CA SER A 783 -59.27 109.17 116.74
C SER A 783 -57.77 109.36 117.12
N GLY A 784 -57.19 108.47 117.93
CA GLY A 784 -55.75 108.33 118.18
C GLY A 784 -55.09 109.40 119.05
N GLN A 785 -55.60 110.64 119.05
CA GLN A 785 -55.11 111.77 119.83
C GLN A 785 -56.28 112.65 120.31
N ALA A 786 -56.16 113.22 121.51
CA ALA A 786 -57.14 114.16 122.06
C ALA A 786 -56.48 115.52 122.35
N GLY A 787 -57.15 116.61 121.98
CA GLY A 787 -56.67 117.98 122.16
C GLY A 787 -57.31 118.97 121.18
N ASN A 788 -57.67 120.16 121.66
CA ASN A 788 -58.34 121.18 120.85
C ASN A 788 -57.34 121.98 120.01
N ILE A 789 -57.29 121.73 118.71
CA ILE A 789 -56.44 122.48 117.77
C ILE A 789 -57.18 123.74 117.30
N SER A 790 -56.55 124.90 117.50
CA SER A 790 -57.09 126.24 117.23
C SER A 790 -56.47 126.95 116.01
N GLY A 791 -55.63 126.27 115.22
CA GLY A 791 -54.92 126.82 114.06
C GLY A 791 -55.19 126.10 112.74
N LEU A 792 -54.73 126.71 111.64
CA LEU A 792 -54.80 126.15 110.27
C LEU A 792 -54.10 124.79 110.21
N THR A 793 -54.80 123.77 109.73
CA THR A 793 -54.34 122.37 109.68
C THR A 793 -54.43 121.83 108.25
N GLN A 794 -53.49 120.97 107.84
CA GLN A 794 -53.55 120.29 106.53
C GLN A 794 -54.59 119.14 106.54
N PHE A 795 -55.28 118.95 105.44
CA PHE A 795 -56.15 117.79 105.20
C PHE A 795 -55.85 117.13 103.85
N ARG A 796 -56.28 115.88 103.67
CA ARG A 796 -56.36 115.20 102.37
C ARG A 796 -57.66 114.41 102.29
N ILE A 797 -58.24 114.37 101.09
CA ILE A 797 -59.43 113.58 100.79
C ILE A 797 -59.03 112.40 99.89
N GLN A 798 -59.26 111.18 100.35
CA GLN A 798 -59.21 109.98 99.51
C GLN A 798 -60.50 109.91 98.68
N ILE A 799 -60.41 109.57 97.39
CA ILE A 799 -61.55 109.60 96.46
C ILE A 799 -61.54 108.34 95.58
N TRP A 800 -62.59 107.53 95.68
CA TRP A 800 -62.83 106.39 94.80
C TRP A 800 -64.08 106.64 93.96
N ARG A 801 -63.96 106.46 92.65
CA ARG A 801 -65.10 106.51 91.73
C ARG A 801 -65.94 105.25 91.91
N VAL A 802 -67.19 105.40 92.33
CA VAL A 802 -68.15 104.28 92.30
C VAL A 802 -68.49 104.00 90.84
N LYS A 803 -68.30 102.75 90.41
CA LYS A 803 -68.62 102.30 89.05
C LYS A 803 -69.83 101.36 89.13
N GLN A 804 -70.79 101.58 88.23
CA GLN A 804 -71.83 100.61 87.89
C GLN A 804 -71.29 99.61 86.86
#